data_AF-A0A8H4J0S8-F1
#
_entry.id   AF-A0A8H4J0S8-F1
#
_cell.length_a   1.000
_cell.length_b   1.000
_cell.length_c   1.000
_cell.angle_alpha   90.00
_cell.angle_beta   90.00
_cell.angle_gamma   90.00
#
_symmetry.space_group_name_H-M   'P 1'
#
loop_
_entity.id
_entity.type
_entity.pdbx_description
1 polymer ?
#
loop_
_entity_poly.entity_id
_entity_poly.type
_entity_poly.pdbx_seq_one_letter_code
_entity_poly.pdbx_strand_id
1 'polypeptide(L)'
;MRIESILGKLCLILAASDATAAAALPAPESLAALAKGKPGAVSPPSIPKIIAPAKPKADTPSKAKGKASPKPKLSSSSKPAAVAPTQSSTSLRSSSATAISATSTGDGPLPTSFGGLFPTPGLSLFPTPSVDLFIRAPAEDASKNSFIPEAVAAAVPPKTPEQGSLDGPDNLRIRLIVPAPATPERPALVNRTIHLKGQEWYLTEMFRTPKNAATFPNYTAISYRWYDGRLPNPFFDGYLMSNLTLPSLESAMRNSPQEAFWIDCFSIPAEKPLKGIILDLLSNIFSAAHEVIVPLGLNSRKTLPLLASKSDLSTTPLPDLESALQDLNQEAWVQSIWTYKEALSSKQYIFTDRSWKKTNSATGTSEPQLTDLKFFKRISEALHAYTSAKKWTAYDVRANLSNVDALEDLGLDRQQNEESYTRSVFESLASLDRRYVESDKNFFWGLYGAITEDQIPANKPHSTLSELYERFFEVCEGKNDYSFVYTTAERQTVAGKGVYPKPGPIHSLLSWATDANYQTGTRTPKGIKLDGMVTLQPTTALGQRGKKFIQSWFASGVPAITDDGSDGSIARKVLQILRMIDYSGSEEFVLTDDGIFFPQRPVGPKATILVASQLGWAFGSPGFAKVQDATGATYVPGVFVGHIAKDKAAAVLMS
;
A
#
# COMPACT_ATOMS: atom_id res chain seq x y z
N MET A 1 -15.96 13.82 3.69
CA MET A 1 -16.72 14.32 2.51
C MET A 1 -16.74 13.41 1.27
N ARG A 2 -15.66 13.10 0.51
CA ARG A 2 -15.74 12.04 -0.54
C ARG A 2 -15.94 10.66 0.09
N ILE A 3 -15.35 10.46 1.27
CA ILE A 3 -15.51 9.29 2.13
C ILE A 3 -16.77 9.33 2.97
N GLU A 4 -17.37 10.49 3.27
CA GLU A 4 -18.75 10.50 3.79
C GLU A 4 -19.76 10.27 2.67
N SER A 5 -19.43 10.60 1.42
CA SER A 5 -20.23 10.21 0.27
C SER A 5 -19.99 8.75 -0.13
N ILE A 6 -18.81 8.17 0.07
CA ILE A 6 -18.51 6.76 -0.21
C ILE A 6 -18.96 5.91 0.99
N LEU A 7 -18.50 6.16 2.23
CA LEU A 7 -19.02 5.55 3.46
C LEU A 7 -20.50 5.83 3.70
N GLY A 8 -21.02 7.03 3.41
CA GLY A 8 -22.45 7.31 3.55
C GLY A 8 -23.31 6.64 2.46
N LYS A 9 -22.78 6.46 1.23
CA LYS A 9 -23.44 5.63 0.21
C LYS A 9 -23.23 4.12 0.46
N LEU A 10 -22.13 3.73 1.10
CA LEU A 10 -21.85 2.38 1.60
C LEU A 10 -22.79 2.01 2.74
N CYS A 11 -23.03 2.91 3.69
CA CYS A 11 -24.05 2.74 4.73
C CYS A 11 -25.44 2.57 4.11
N LEU A 12 -25.75 3.26 3.00
CA LEU A 12 -26.99 3.05 2.25
C LEU A 12 -27.04 1.68 1.54
N ILE A 13 -25.94 1.18 0.99
CA ILE A 13 -25.86 -0.15 0.35
C ILE A 13 -25.94 -1.27 1.40
N LEU A 14 -25.26 -1.13 2.53
CA LEU A 14 -25.29 -2.08 3.66
C LEU A 14 -26.66 -2.06 4.36
N ALA A 15 -27.24 -0.89 4.64
CA ALA A 15 -28.58 -0.78 5.21
C ALA A 15 -29.68 -1.32 4.29
N ALA A 16 -29.52 -1.22 2.96
CA ALA A 16 -30.44 -1.83 1.99
C ALA A 16 -30.34 -3.36 1.96
N SER A 17 -29.20 -3.94 2.36
CA SER A 17 -29.00 -5.39 2.48
C SER A 17 -29.62 -5.94 3.77
N ASP A 18 -29.47 -5.25 4.90
CA ASP A 18 -30.05 -5.62 6.19
C ASP A 18 -31.57 -5.43 6.24
N ALA A 19 -32.10 -4.40 5.56
CA ALA A 19 -33.55 -4.16 5.48
C ALA A 19 -34.32 -5.27 4.75
N THR A 20 -33.67 -6.07 3.90
CA THR A 20 -34.28 -7.24 3.24
C THR A 20 -34.32 -8.51 4.10
N ALA A 21 -33.65 -8.54 5.25
CA ALA A 21 -33.65 -9.68 6.17
C ALA A 21 -34.69 -9.56 7.31
N ALA A 22 -35.25 -8.36 7.53
CA ALA A 22 -36.14 -8.08 8.66
C ALA A 22 -37.66 -8.12 8.36
N ALA A 23 -38.08 -8.71 7.23
CA ALA A 23 -39.49 -8.79 6.86
C ALA A 23 -40.07 -10.20 7.04
N ALA A 24 -40.15 -10.69 8.28
CA ALA A 24 -41.10 -11.74 8.67
C ALA A 24 -41.28 -11.77 10.20
N LEU A 25 -42.53 -11.53 10.65
CA LEU A 25 -43.18 -11.84 11.94
C LEU A 25 -43.72 -10.63 12.76
N PRO A 26 -44.80 -10.84 13.55
CA PRO A 26 -46.05 -10.09 13.39
C PRO A 26 -46.26 -8.96 14.41
N ALA A 27 -47.29 -8.16 14.13
CA ALA A 27 -47.79 -7.04 14.91
C ALA A 27 -48.00 -7.35 16.41
N PRO A 28 -47.80 -6.36 17.28
CA PRO A 28 -48.48 -6.28 18.56
C PRO A 28 -49.57 -5.20 18.55
N GLU A 29 -50.72 -5.61 19.06
CA GLU A 29 -51.82 -4.75 19.49
C GLU A 29 -51.43 -3.89 20.71
N SER A 30 -52.13 -2.77 20.83
CA SER A 30 -52.39 -1.97 22.03
C SER A 30 -51.25 -1.10 22.59
N LEU A 31 -51.38 0.21 22.40
CA LEU A 31 -51.72 1.13 23.49
C LEU A 31 -52.00 2.54 22.94
N ALA A 32 -53.22 3.00 23.21
CA ALA A 32 -53.67 4.36 23.01
C ALA A 32 -53.04 5.30 24.05
N ALA A 33 -52.74 6.54 23.65
CA ALA A 33 -53.27 7.78 24.25
C ALA A 33 -52.33 8.99 24.11
N LEU A 34 -52.92 10.11 23.64
CA LEU A 34 -52.47 11.52 23.70
C LEU A 34 -51.20 11.90 22.89
N ALA A 35 -51.13 13.01 22.15
CA ALA A 35 -51.88 14.25 22.18
C ALA A 35 -51.90 14.96 20.80
N LYS A 36 -52.89 15.84 20.66
CA LYS A 36 -53.27 16.66 19.51
C LYS A 36 -52.25 17.78 19.22
N GLY A 37 -52.04 18.10 17.94
CA GLY A 37 -51.45 19.36 17.47
C GLY A 37 -51.56 19.52 15.96
N LYS A 38 -52.37 20.48 15.48
CA LYS A 38 -52.64 20.77 14.06
C LYS A 38 -51.40 21.27 13.29
N PRO A 39 -51.28 21.01 11.98
CA PRO A 39 -50.24 21.59 11.13
C PRO A 39 -50.64 22.98 10.60
N GLY A 40 -49.72 23.94 10.74
CA GLY A 40 -49.80 25.26 10.10
C GLY A 40 -49.27 25.20 8.67
N ALA A 41 -50.04 25.77 7.74
CA ALA A 41 -49.73 25.89 6.34
C ALA A 41 -48.57 26.88 6.08
N VAL A 42 -47.62 26.49 5.24
CA VAL A 42 -46.65 27.40 4.62
C VAL A 42 -46.68 27.17 3.11
N SER A 43 -46.96 28.25 2.38
CA SER A 43 -47.07 28.30 0.93
C SER A 43 -45.68 28.24 0.26
N PRO A 44 -45.53 27.60 -0.92
CA PRO A 44 -44.30 27.67 -1.67
C PRO A 44 -44.17 28.99 -2.45
N PRO A 45 -42.97 29.59 -2.54
CA PRO A 45 -42.75 30.81 -3.30
C PRO A 45 -42.70 30.54 -4.82
N SER A 46 -43.11 31.58 -5.53
CA SER A 46 -43.40 31.65 -6.96
C SER A 46 -42.15 31.58 -7.84
N ILE A 47 -42.23 30.79 -8.92
CA ILE A 47 -41.23 30.72 -9.99
C ILE A 47 -41.48 31.86 -11.01
N PRO A 48 -40.50 32.72 -11.32
CA PRO A 48 -40.61 33.58 -12.48
C PRO A 48 -40.23 32.82 -13.77
N LYS A 49 -41.21 32.64 -14.66
CA LYS A 49 -40.97 32.48 -16.10
C LYS A 49 -40.33 33.77 -16.61
N ILE A 50 -39.32 33.68 -17.50
CA ILE A 50 -39.18 34.54 -18.68
C ILE A 50 -37.98 34.13 -19.58
N ILE A 51 -38.34 33.94 -20.86
CA ILE A 51 -37.64 34.25 -22.12
C ILE A 51 -36.48 33.36 -22.60
N ALA A 52 -36.77 32.65 -23.69
CA ALA A 52 -35.80 32.11 -24.65
C ALA A 52 -35.29 33.20 -25.60
N PRO A 53 -34.04 33.09 -26.09
CA PRO A 53 -33.66 33.74 -27.34
C PRO A 53 -33.21 32.75 -28.44
N ALA A 54 -33.89 32.91 -29.57
CA ALA A 54 -33.41 32.90 -30.96
C ALA A 54 -32.26 32.00 -31.43
N LYS A 55 -32.57 31.18 -32.46
CA LYS A 55 -31.63 30.70 -33.49
C LYS A 55 -31.02 31.87 -34.28
N PRO A 56 -29.75 31.74 -34.70
CA PRO A 56 -29.37 32.04 -36.08
C PRO A 56 -28.55 30.88 -36.68
N LYS A 57 -29.01 30.32 -37.81
CA LYS A 57 -28.61 30.57 -39.20
C LYS A 57 -27.44 29.70 -39.66
N ALA A 58 -27.72 28.99 -40.75
CA ALA A 58 -26.82 28.16 -41.51
C ALA A 58 -25.83 29.00 -42.31
N ASP A 59 -24.61 28.51 -42.45
CA ASP A 59 -23.72 28.84 -43.56
C ASP A 59 -23.21 27.54 -44.20
N THR A 60 -23.24 27.51 -45.52
CA THR A 60 -22.86 26.40 -46.41
C THR A 60 -21.41 26.62 -46.92
N PRO A 61 -20.80 25.74 -47.74
CA PRO A 61 -19.44 25.24 -47.47
C PRO A 61 -18.39 25.79 -48.44
N SER A 62 -17.12 25.79 -48.00
CA SER A 62 -15.99 26.03 -48.89
C SER A 62 -15.40 24.72 -49.42
N LYS A 63 -15.20 24.70 -50.74
CA LYS A 63 -14.61 23.65 -51.57
C LYS A 63 -13.07 23.64 -51.48
N ALA A 64 -12.47 22.46 -51.43
CA ALA A 64 -11.20 22.13 -52.09
C ALA A 64 -11.13 20.58 -52.23
N LYS A 65 -11.33 19.98 -53.41
CA LYS A 65 -10.31 19.59 -54.41
C LYS A 65 -8.97 19.23 -53.73
N GLY A 66 -8.41 18.03 -53.79
CA GLY A 66 -8.71 16.79 -54.51
C GLY A 66 -7.39 15.99 -54.64
N LYS A 67 -7.44 14.66 -54.65
CA LYS A 67 -6.70 13.77 -55.58
C LYS A 67 -6.91 12.30 -55.22
N ALA A 68 -7.19 11.54 -56.26
CA ALA A 68 -7.50 10.11 -56.35
C ALA A 68 -6.24 9.24 -56.14
N SER A 69 -6.34 8.12 -55.39
CA SER A 69 -6.44 6.71 -55.87
C SER A 69 -5.08 6.03 -56.23
N PRO A 70 -4.95 4.68 -56.28
CA PRO A 70 -5.96 3.63 -56.14
C PRO A 70 -5.62 2.44 -55.19
N LYS A 71 -6.67 1.65 -54.90
CA LYS A 71 -6.64 0.24 -54.47
C LYS A 71 -6.00 -0.68 -55.53
N PRO A 72 -5.71 -1.93 -55.14
CA PRO A 72 -6.20 -3.05 -55.93
C PRO A 72 -7.10 -4.01 -55.12
N LYS A 73 -7.89 -4.75 -55.87
CA LYS A 73 -8.97 -5.67 -55.46
C LYS A 73 -8.57 -7.10 -55.87
N LEU A 74 -9.13 -8.07 -55.13
CA LEU A 74 -9.59 -9.41 -55.56
C LEU A 74 -8.55 -10.51 -55.89
N SER A 75 -8.68 -11.64 -55.17
CA SER A 75 -9.01 -13.01 -55.63
C SER A 75 -8.57 -14.01 -54.54
N SER A 76 -9.11 -15.20 -54.27
CA SER A 76 -10.31 -15.98 -54.58
C SER A 76 -10.07 -17.39 -54.00
N SER A 77 -11.11 -18.10 -53.53
CA SER A 77 -11.18 -19.57 -53.27
C SER A 77 -10.22 -20.15 -52.20
N SER A 78 -10.51 -21.18 -51.40
CA SER A 78 -11.35 -22.38 -51.54
C SER A 78 -11.63 -23.03 -50.17
N LYS A 79 -12.83 -23.60 -49.98
CA LYS A 79 -13.17 -24.70 -49.04
C LYS A 79 -13.20 -26.01 -49.88
N PRO A 80 -13.48 -27.23 -49.35
CA PRO A 80 -13.34 -27.79 -47.99
C PRO A 80 -12.69 -29.21 -47.99
N ALA A 81 -12.42 -29.81 -46.82
CA ALA A 81 -12.50 -31.28 -46.66
C ALA A 81 -12.68 -31.68 -45.19
N ALA A 82 -13.71 -32.47 -44.94
CA ALA A 82 -13.98 -33.18 -43.70
C ALA A 82 -13.50 -34.63 -43.86
N VAL A 83 -12.83 -35.21 -42.86
CA VAL A 83 -12.73 -36.66 -42.67
C VAL A 83 -12.58 -36.99 -41.17
N ALA A 84 -13.61 -37.62 -40.62
CA ALA A 84 -13.52 -38.70 -39.63
C ALA A 84 -14.15 -39.94 -40.33
N PRO A 85 -14.23 -41.16 -39.76
CA PRO A 85 -13.76 -41.68 -38.46
C PRO A 85 -13.06 -43.05 -38.56
N THR A 86 -12.48 -43.56 -37.47
CA THR A 86 -12.48 -45.01 -37.23
C THR A 86 -12.39 -45.37 -35.74
N GLN A 87 -13.34 -46.21 -35.33
CA GLN A 87 -13.43 -46.92 -34.07
C GLN A 87 -12.51 -48.15 -34.07
N SER A 88 -12.20 -48.64 -32.86
CA SER A 88 -12.07 -50.04 -32.41
C SER A 88 -10.95 -50.12 -31.37
N SER A 89 -10.99 -50.86 -30.28
CA SER A 89 -11.97 -51.69 -29.60
C SER A 89 -11.24 -52.28 -28.38
N THR A 90 -12.00 -52.74 -27.37
CA THR A 90 -11.66 -53.88 -26.46
C THR A 90 -10.43 -53.76 -25.55
N SER A 91 -10.40 -54.22 -24.30
CA SER A 91 -11.38 -54.85 -23.40
C SER A 91 -10.71 -55.09 -22.04
N LEU A 92 -11.54 -55.19 -20.99
CA LEU A 92 -11.50 -56.22 -19.93
C LEU A 92 -10.23 -56.37 -19.06
N ARG A 93 -10.38 -56.05 -17.76
CA ARG A 93 -10.40 -57.00 -16.59
C ARG A 93 -10.16 -56.19 -15.31
N SER A 94 -11.12 -56.17 -14.38
CA SER A 94 -11.15 -56.98 -13.13
C SER A 94 -9.86 -56.82 -12.32
N SER A 95 -9.86 -56.46 -11.05
CA SER A 95 -10.69 -56.99 -9.96
C SER A 95 -10.40 -56.25 -8.65
N SER A 96 -11.47 -55.91 -7.95
CA SER A 96 -11.74 -56.31 -6.56
C SER A 96 -10.59 -56.40 -5.55
N ALA A 97 -10.69 -55.53 -4.54
CA ALA A 97 -11.02 -55.89 -3.15
C ALA A 97 -9.95 -55.77 -2.04
N THR A 98 -10.49 -55.23 -0.95
CA THR A 98 -10.27 -55.60 0.46
C THR A 98 -9.39 -54.67 1.28
N ALA A 99 -10.11 -53.92 2.12
CA ALA A 99 -9.66 -53.22 3.31
C ALA A 99 -9.06 -54.17 4.35
N ILE A 100 -8.03 -53.71 5.06
CA ILE A 100 -7.80 -54.11 6.46
C ILE A 100 -7.51 -52.83 7.26
N SER A 101 -8.37 -52.63 8.25
CA SER A 101 -8.21 -51.70 9.37
C SER A 101 -7.39 -52.39 10.45
N ALA A 102 -6.40 -51.71 11.02
CA ALA A 102 -5.97 -51.95 12.40
C ALA A 102 -5.30 -50.70 12.99
N THR A 103 -5.96 -50.20 14.02
CA THR A 103 -5.53 -49.27 15.06
C THR A 103 -4.36 -49.80 15.88
N SER A 104 -3.47 -48.90 16.33
CA SER A 104 -3.19 -48.63 17.77
C SER A 104 -1.73 -48.23 18.06
N THR A 105 -1.56 -47.00 18.58
CA THR A 105 -0.90 -46.66 19.87
C THR A 105 0.55 -47.05 20.12
N GLY A 106 1.35 -46.09 20.59
CA GLY A 106 2.56 -46.37 21.35
C GLY A 106 3.59 -45.25 21.30
N ASP A 107 3.68 -44.52 22.40
CA ASP A 107 4.65 -43.47 22.73
C ASP A 107 6.13 -43.89 22.60
N GLY A 108 7.02 -42.87 22.54
CA GLY A 108 8.48 -42.95 22.30
C GLY A 108 9.32 -43.62 23.42
N PRO A 109 10.61 -43.24 23.67
CA PRO A 109 11.41 -42.12 23.16
C PRO A 109 12.81 -42.49 22.60
N LEU A 110 13.50 -41.46 22.11
CA LEU A 110 14.95 -41.28 21.82
C LEU A 110 15.92 -41.99 22.82
N PRO A 111 17.18 -42.35 22.44
CA PRO A 111 18.24 -41.32 22.27
C PRO A 111 19.47 -41.60 21.35
N THR A 112 20.13 -40.48 21.01
CA THR A 112 21.59 -40.22 20.87
C THR A 112 22.49 -40.90 19.81
N SER A 113 22.94 -40.05 18.88
CA SER A 113 24.34 -39.65 18.56
C SER A 113 25.31 -40.53 17.75
N PHE A 114 26.17 -39.78 17.02
CA PHE A 114 27.47 -40.08 16.37
C PHE A 114 27.52 -40.51 14.89
N GLY A 115 27.96 -39.55 14.04
CA GLY A 115 29.24 -39.61 13.33
C GLY A 115 29.32 -40.33 11.98
N GLY A 116 29.77 -39.63 10.93
CA GLY A 116 30.33 -40.27 9.74
C GLY A 116 30.30 -39.49 8.43
N LEU A 117 31.40 -38.79 8.13
CA LEU A 117 32.12 -38.67 6.85
C LEU A 117 31.41 -38.97 5.49
N PHE A 118 31.49 -37.96 4.61
CA PHE A 118 31.61 -37.93 3.12
C PHE A 118 31.85 -39.25 2.34
N PRO A 119 31.42 -39.38 1.05
CA PRO A 119 31.82 -38.45 -0.03
C PRO A 119 30.83 -38.16 -1.19
N THR A 120 31.15 -37.10 -1.93
CA THR A 120 30.73 -36.77 -3.30
C THR A 120 31.27 -37.79 -4.32
N PRO A 121 30.58 -37.97 -5.46
CA PRO A 121 31.01 -37.39 -6.76
C PRO A 121 29.77 -36.92 -7.58
N GLY A 122 29.81 -36.22 -8.71
CA GLY A 122 30.82 -35.83 -9.68
C GLY A 122 30.08 -35.26 -10.90
N LEU A 123 30.73 -34.33 -11.59
CA LEU A 123 30.26 -33.59 -12.78
C LEU A 123 29.85 -34.49 -13.96
N SER A 124 28.88 -34.03 -14.77
CA SER A 124 28.94 -34.17 -16.24
C SER A 124 28.10 -33.10 -16.95
N LEU A 125 28.55 -32.77 -18.16
CA LEU A 125 28.31 -31.58 -18.98
C LEU A 125 27.38 -31.88 -20.17
N PHE A 126 26.43 -30.96 -20.44
CA PHE A 126 25.81 -30.55 -21.74
C PHE A 126 25.16 -31.60 -22.69
N PRO A 127 24.34 -31.22 -23.72
CA PRO A 127 23.94 -29.89 -24.19
C PRO A 127 22.41 -29.64 -24.36
N THR A 128 22.08 -28.37 -24.60
CA THR A 128 20.82 -27.80 -25.11
C THR A 128 20.41 -28.31 -26.49
N PRO A 129 19.13 -28.09 -26.88
CA PRO A 129 18.93 -27.16 -27.99
C PRO A 129 17.82 -26.11 -27.73
N SER A 130 18.06 -24.95 -28.32
CA SER A 130 17.23 -23.74 -28.39
C SER A 130 16.00 -23.91 -29.31
N VAL A 131 14.89 -23.23 -29.01
CA VAL A 131 14.02 -22.56 -30.01
C VAL A 131 13.36 -21.33 -29.36
N ASP A 132 13.48 -20.20 -30.06
CA ASP A 132 12.94 -18.87 -29.79
C ASP A 132 11.40 -18.76 -29.87
N LEU A 133 10.79 -17.83 -29.10
CA LEU A 133 9.77 -16.93 -29.65
C LEU A 133 9.55 -15.63 -28.81
N PHE A 134 9.91 -14.52 -29.45
CA PHE A 134 9.52 -13.12 -29.34
C PHE A 134 8.39 -12.68 -28.38
N ILE A 135 8.68 -11.65 -27.55
CA ILE A 135 7.88 -10.41 -27.49
C ILE A 135 8.85 -9.20 -27.42
N ARG A 136 8.74 -8.30 -28.40
CA ARG A 136 9.43 -7.00 -28.49
C ARG A 136 8.83 -5.99 -27.50
N ALA A 137 9.66 -5.34 -26.69
CA ALA A 137 9.41 -4.01 -26.13
C ALA A 137 10.34 -3.00 -26.83
N PRO A 138 9.93 -1.72 -27.02
CA PRO A 138 10.74 -0.73 -27.72
C PRO A 138 11.92 -0.27 -26.86
N ALA A 139 13.07 -0.18 -27.50
CA ALA A 139 14.33 0.32 -26.96
C ALA A 139 14.34 1.86 -26.98
N GLU A 140 14.83 2.47 -25.89
CA GLU A 140 15.60 3.71 -25.95
C GLU A 140 16.51 3.82 -24.70
N ASP A 141 17.82 3.76 -24.97
CA ASP A 141 19.00 4.27 -24.25
C ASP A 141 19.16 4.09 -22.73
N ALA A 142 19.59 2.87 -22.36
CA ALA A 142 20.41 2.63 -21.18
C ALA A 142 21.89 2.45 -21.58
N SER A 143 22.64 3.54 -21.75
CA SER A 143 24.11 3.48 -21.69
C SER A 143 24.69 4.73 -21.02
N LYS A 144 24.89 4.62 -19.71
CA LYS A 144 25.90 5.28 -18.86
C LYS A 144 25.40 5.23 -17.41
N ASN A 145 25.77 4.16 -16.70
CA ASN A 145 26.01 4.16 -15.26
C ASN A 145 26.76 2.87 -14.92
N SER A 146 28.03 2.85 -15.33
CA SER A 146 28.98 1.84 -14.91
C SER A 146 29.43 2.14 -13.48
N PHE A 147 29.19 1.18 -12.61
CA PHE A 147 29.98 0.82 -11.43
C PHE A 147 31.38 1.46 -11.38
N ILE A 148 31.73 2.08 -10.26
CA ILE A 148 33.13 2.35 -9.91
C ILE A 148 33.74 1.05 -9.35
N PRO A 149 34.88 0.59 -9.87
CA PRO A 149 35.59 -0.58 -9.36
C PRO A 149 36.33 -0.27 -8.05
N GLU A 150 36.31 -1.24 -7.16
CA GLU A 150 37.06 -1.32 -5.90
C GLU A 150 38.55 -1.60 -6.21
N ALA A 151 39.46 -0.68 -5.85
CA ALA A 151 40.90 -0.98 -5.71
C ALA A 151 41.65 0.05 -4.83
N VAL A 152 41.83 -0.33 -3.57
CA VAL A 152 42.98 -0.16 -2.65
C VAL A 152 43.72 1.19 -2.56
N ALA A 153 43.60 1.82 -1.40
CA ALA A 153 44.76 2.34 -0.67
C ALA A 153 44.66 1.91 0.81
N ALA A 154 45.55 1.01 1.22
CA ALA A 154 45.69 0.56 2.60
C ALA A 154 46.23 1.71 3.45
N ALA A 155 45.34 2.38 4.19
CA ALA A 155 45.70 3.21 5.33
C ALA A 155 45.38 2.43 6.61
N VAL A 156 46.38 2.32 7.48
CA VAL A 156 46.29 1.68 8.80
C VAL A 156 45.06 2.22 9.54
N PRO A 157 44.10 1.37 9.96
CA PRO A 157 42.95 1.85 10.71
C PRO A 157 43.42 2.40 12.06
N PRO A 158 42.96 3.58 12.50
CA PRO A 158 43.18 4.03 13.87
C PRO A 158 42.57 3.02 14.83
N LYS A 159 43.23 2.81 15.97
CA LYS A 159 42.83 1.87 17.03
C LYS A 159 41.32 1.87 17.25
N THR A 160 40.72 0.70 17.15
CA THR A 160 39.33 0.41 17.51
C THR A 160 39.03 1.04 18.88
N PRO A 161 38.04 1.94 19.01
CA PRO A 161 37.52 2.30 20.31
C PRO A 161 36.95 1.02 20.92
N GLU A 162 37.26 0.80 22.20
CA GLU A 162 36.79 -0.33 23.00
C GLU A 162 35.33 -0.68 22.67
N GLN A 163 35.09 -1.94 22.26
CA GLN A 163 33.77 -2.54 22.25
C GLN A 163 33.28 -2.63 23.70
N GLY A 164 32.77 -1.53 24.24
CA GLY A 164 32.04 -1.55 25.50
C GLY A 164 30.84 -2.48 25.36
N SER A 165 30.62 -3.32 26.37
CA SER A 165 29.54 -4.31 26.41
C SER A 165 28.19 -3.70 25.99
N LEU A 166 27.48 -4.45 25.16
CA LEU A 166 26.11 -4.17 24.71
C LEU A 166 25.13 -4.49 25.86
N ASP A 167 25.25 -3.81 27.00
CA ASP A 167 24.31 -4.02 28.12
C ASP A 167 23.05 -3.19 27.93
N GLY A 168 21.94 -3.89 27.62
CA GLY A 168 20.56 -3.41 27.57
C GLY A 168 19.95 -3.33 26.15
N PRO A 169 18.97 -4.19 25.78
CA PRO A 169 18.29 -4.14 24.48
C PRO A 169 17.36 -2.92 24.28
N ASP A 170 17.05 -2.15 25.33
CA ASP A 170 15.90 -1.22 25.35
C ASP A 170 16.26 0.27 25.19
N ASN A 171 17.53 0.62 24.96
CA ASN A 171 17.94 2.03 24.91
C ASN A 171 18.03 2.51 23.46
N LEU A 172 17.09 3.38 23.05
CA LEU A 172 17.15 4.13 21.81
C LEU A 172 18.49 4.88 21.74
N ARG A 173 19.24 4.63 20.65
CA ARG A 173 20.50 5.33 20.36
C ARG A 173 20.34 6.22 19.16
N ILE A 174 20.40 7.54 19.35
CA ILE A 174 20.34 8.50 18.22
C ILE A 174 21.44 9.54 18.31
N ARG A 175 21.83 10.09 17.16
CA ARG A 175 22.65 11.31 17.05
C ARG A 175 21.76 12.47 16.65
N LEU A 176 21.99 13.63 17.25
CA LEU A 176 21.28 14.86 16.94
C LEU A 176 22.27 15.93 16.48
N ILE A 177 21.76 16.90 15.75
CA ILE A 177 22.49 18.11 15.40
C ILE A 177 22.05 19.18 16.37
N VAL A 178 23.01 19.75 17.09
CA VAL A 178 22.77 20.74 18.15
C VAL A 178 23.76 21.91 18.03
N PRO A 179 23.45 23.10 18.57
CA PRO A 179 24.35 24.23 18.65
C PRO A 179 25.69 23.86 19.28
N ALA A 180 26.79 24.29 18.69
CA ALA A 180 28.09 24.19 19.35
C ALA A 180 28.08 25.00 20.66
N PRO A 181 28.60 24.44 21.78
CA PRO A 181 28.72 25.19 23.02
C PRO A 181 29.62 26.40 22.81
N ALA A 182 29.27 27.52 23.46
CA ALA A 182 30.05 28.75 23.38
C ALA A 182 31.44 28.64 24.04
N THR A 183 31.65 27.61 24.86
CA THR A 183 32.90 27.36 25.60
C THR A 183 33.83 26.37 24.87
N PRO A 184 35.16 26.53 25.01
CA PRO A 184 36.16 25.73 24.29
C PRO A 184 36.36 24.30 24.83
N GLU A 185 35.60 23.87 25.85
CA GLU A 185 35.55 22.47 26.29
C GLU A 185 34.76 21.63 25.29
N ARG A 186 35.28 21.54 24.06
CA ARG A 186 34.79 20.59 23.05
C ARG A 186 35.28 19.21 23.48
N PRO A 187 34.40 18.19 23.60
CA PRO A 187 34.86 16.82 23.70
C PRO A 187 35.79 16.54 22.51
N ALA A 188 36.98 15.97 22.76
CA ALA A 188 38.01 15.72 21.75
C ALA A 188 37.55 14.84 20.56
N LEU A 189 36.34 14.26 20.64
CA LEU A 189 35.68 13.45 19.63
C LEU A 189 34.83 14.26 18.62
N VAL A 190 34.64 15.57 18.83
CA VAL A 190 33.76 16.44 18.02
C VAL A 190 34.57 17.39 17.13
N ASN A 191 35.32 16.84 16.16
CA ASN A 191 36.15 17.66 15.26
C ASN A 191 35.44 18.14 13.99
N ARG A 192 34.12 17.93 13.85
CA ARG A 192 33.38 18.33 12.64
C ARG A 192 32.14 19.11 13.00
N THR A 193 32.11 20.33 12.49
CA THR A 193 30.98 21.25 12.64
C THR A 193 30.55 21.76 11.27
N ILE A 194 29.31 22.22 11.19
CA ILE A 194 28.79 22.93 10.03
C ILE A 194 28.36 24.33 10.46
N HIS A 195 28.55 25.30 9.58
CA HIS A 195 28.10 26.67 9.80
C HIS A 195 26.81 26.90 9.01
N LEU A 196 25.70 27.08 9.72
CA LEU A 196 24.39 27.34 9.14
C LEU A 196 23.75 28.53 9.85
N LYS A 197 23.25 29.49 9.06
CA LYS A 197 22.61 30.73 9.56
C LYS A 197 23.45 31.52 10.57
N GLY A 198 24.77 31.55 10.39
CA GLY A 198 25.68 32.27 11.28
C GLY A 198 25.92 31.60 12.64
N GLN A 199 25.48 30.36 12.81
CA GLN A 199 25.69 29.54 14.00
C GLN A 199 26.47 28.28 13.63
N GLU A 200 27.36 27.85 14.52
CA GLU A 200 28.09 26.59 14.41
C GLU A 200 27.27 25.46 15.03
N TRP A 201 27.14 24.35 14.31
CA TRP A 201 26.38 23.17 14.72
C TRP A 201 27.28 21.95 14.71
N TYR A 202 27.10 21.05 15.67
CA TYR A 202 27.83 19.79 15.73
C TYR A 202 26.89 18.60 15.83
N LEU A 203 27.40 17.44 15.41
CA LEU A 203 26.72 16.16 15.54
C LEU A 203 27.09 15.54 16.90
N THR A 204 26.09 15.25 17.72
CA THR A 204 26.31 14.62 19.02
C THR A 204 26.84 13.19 18.87
N GLU A 205 27.45 12.68 19.94
CA GLU A 205 27.61 11.23 20.06
C GLU A 205 26.25 10.54 20.17
N MET A 206 26.25 9.21 20.05
CA MET A 206 25.02 8.42 20.22
C MET A 206 24.49 8.60 21.64
N PHE A 207 23.39 9.34 21.79
CA PHE A 207 22.65 9.40 23.05
C PHE A 207 22.20 8.00 23.41
N ARG A 208 22.50 7.49 24.60
CA ARG A 208 21.74 6.37 25.17
C ARG A 208 20.57 6.99 25.90
N THR A 209 19.32 6.70 25.53
CA THR A 209 18.19 7.08 26.39
C THR A 209 18.40 6.46 27.78
N PRO A 210 18.56 7.24 28.86
CA PRO A 210 18.41 6.68 30.18
C PRO A 210 16.93 6.37 30.38
N LYS A 211 16.60 5.39 31.22
CA LYS A 211 15.22 5.17 31.72
C LYS A 211 14.58 6.42 32.36
N ASN A 212 15.36 7.49 32.57
CA ASN A 212 14.90 8.80 33.03
C ASN A 212 14.92 9.82 31.87
N ALA A 213 13.73 10.11 31.34
CA ALA A 213 13.46 11.05 30.24
C ALA A 213 13.85 12.53 30.48
N ALA A 214 14.36 12.88 31.67
CA ALA A 214 14.63 14.28 32.05
C ALA A 214 15.85 14.92 31.36
N THR A 215 16.69 14.14 30.66
CA THR A 215 17.95 14.64 30.05
C THR A 215 17.98 14.54 28.52
N PHE A 216 16.94 13.99 27.90
CA PHE A 216 16.89 13.86 26.46
C PHE A 216 16.27 15.14 25.86
N PRO A 217 16.96 15.84 24.94
CA PRO A 217 16.46 17.09 24.41
C PRO A 217 15.20 16.85 23.57
N ASN A 218 14.23 17.76 23.68
CA ASN A 218 13.20 17.85 22.66
C ASN A 218 13.87 18.15 21.33
N TYR A 219 13.47 17.43 20.29
CA TYR A 219 14.09 17.54 18.98
C TYR A 219 13.06 17.48 17.87
N THR A 220 13.45 18.03 16.73
CA THR A 220 12.66 18.02 15.50
C THR A 220 13.25 17.00 14.54
N ALA A 221 12.43 16.04 14.12
CA ALA A 221 12.81 15.14 13.05
C ALA A 221 12.47 15.76 11.68
N ILE A 222 13.32 15.51 10.70
CA ILE A 222 13.18 16.06 9.35
C ILE A 222 12.86 14.93 8.39
N SER A 223 11.68 15.03 7.78
CA SER A 223 11.16 14.02 6.85
C SER A 223 11.25 14.56 5.42
N TYR A 224 12.20 14.02 4.65
CA TYR A 224 12.46 14.41 3.26
C TYR A 224 13.00 13.20 2.49
N ARG A 225 12.95 13.27 1.15
CA ARG A 225 13.50 12.22 0.29
C ARG A 225 14.85 12.62 -0.31
N TRP A 226 15.75 11.67 -0.40
CA TRP A 226 17.00 11.80 -1.15
C TRP A 226 16.70 11.79 -2.66
N TYR A 227 17.28 12.75 -3.38
CA TYR A 227 17.24 12.81 -4.85
C TYR A 227 18.61 12.47 -5.42
N ASP A 228 18.76 12.31 -6.73
CA ASP A 228 20.02 11.91 -7.39
C ASP A 228 21.20 12.87 -7.18
N GLY A 229 20.94 14.13 -6.84
CA GLY A 229 22.00 15.08 -6.50
C GLY A 229 22.80 14.62 -5.28
N ARG A 230 24.12 14.53 -5.42
CA ARG A 230 25.04 14.15 -4.34
C ARG A 230 26.02 15.29 -4.03
N LEU A 231 26.29 15.52 -2.75
CA LEU A 231 27.32 16.42 -2.25
C LEU A 231 28.20 15.70 -1.21
N PRO A 232 29.45 16.13 -0.99
CA PRO A 232 30.26 15.60 0.12
C PRO A 232 29.57 15.79 1.47
N ASN A 233 29.56 14.76 2.31
CA ASN A 233 29.00 14.83 3.65
C ASN A 233 29.99 15.57 4.59
N PRO A 234 29.60 16.66 5.26
CA PRO A 234 30.51 17.44 6.11
C PRO A 234 30.90 16.70 7.39
N PHE A 235 30.11 15.74 7.86
CA PHE A 235 30.38 14.99 9.09
C PHE A 235 31.12 13.67 8.87
N PHE A 236 31.07 13.11 7.66
CA PHE A 236 31.67 11.80 7.36
C PHE A 236 32.50 11.82 6.07
N ASP A 237 33.83 11.75 6.19
CA ASP A 237 34.74 11.75 5.04
C ASP A 237 34.49 10.57 4.12
N GLY A 238 34.54 10.84 2.81
CA GLY A 238 34.32 9.82 1.78
C GLY A 238 32.87 9.42 1.58
N TYR A 239 31.94 9.96 2.38
CA TYR A 239 30.51 9.73 2.20
C TYR A 239 29.84 10.88 1.46
N LEU A 240 28.83 10.53 0.66
CA LEU A 240 28.00 11.49 -0.04
C LEU A 240 26.65 11.64 0.67
N MET A 241 26.12 12.85 0.65
CA MET A 241 24.77 13.20 1.10
C MET A 241 23.92 13.66 -0.07
N SER A 242 22.60 13.64 0.11
CA SER A 242 21.68 14.30 -0.82
C SER A 242 21.97 15.81 -0.86
N ASN A 243 21.92 16.41 -2.05
CA ASN A 243 22.00 17.87 -2.19
C ASN A 243 20.81 18.61 -1.53
N LEU A 244 19.78 17.87 -1.11
CA LEU A 244 18.61 18.39 -0.41
C LEU A 244 18.76 18.37 1.12
N THR A 245 19.76 17.67 1.67
CA THR A 245 19.92 17.51 3.12
C THR A 245 20.09 18.85 3.84
N LEU A 246 21.03 19.69 3.39
CA LEU A 246 21.26 21.00 4.01
C LEU A 246 20.07 21.96 3.82
N PRO A 247 19.48 22.13 2.62
CA PRO A 247 18.27 22.93 2.46
C PRO A 247 17.09 22.48 3.34
N SER A 248 16.89 21.17 3.51
CA SER A 248 15.86 20.63 4.39
C SER A 248 16.14 20.96 5.86
N LEU A 249 17.39 20.84 6.30
CA LEU A 249 17.82 21.23 7.65
C LEU A 249 17.62 22.72 7.91
N GLU A 250 18.02 23.57 6.97
CA GLU A 250 17.82 25.02 7.09
C GLU A 250 16.33 25.39 7.16
N SER A 251 15.49 24.74 6.35
CA SER A 251 14.04 24.92 6.39
C SER A 251 13.47 24.54 7.75
N ALA A 252 13.85 23.38 8.29
CA ALA A 252 13.40 22.95 9.61
C ALA A 252 13.85 23.92 10.71
N MET A 253 15.11 24.34 10.71
CA MET A 253 15.65 25.33 11.66
C MET A 253 14.96 26.70 11.55
N ARG A 254 14.25 27.03 10.46
CA ARG A 254 13.48 28.29 10.38
C ARG A 254 12.10 28.15 10.99
N ASN A 255 11.56 26.94 10.95
CA ASN A 255 10.15 26.66 11.20
C ASN A 255 9.93 25.90 12.52
N SER A 256 11.01 25.50 13.20
CA SER A 256 11.01 24.83 14.50
C SER A 256 11.55 25.75 15.59
N PRO A 257 10.95 25.77 16.78
CA PRO A 257 11.54 26.40 17.96
C PRO A 257 12.60 25.52 18.65
N GLN A 258 12.80 24.27 18.21
CA GLN A 258 13.75 23.35 18.83
C GLN A 258 15.20 23.67 18.45
N GLU A 259 16.14 23.35 19.34
CA GLU A 259 17.58 23.47 19.11
C GLU A 259 18.25 22.13 18.82
N ALA A 260 17.50 21.03 18.77
CA ALA A 260 18.02 19.72 18.39
C ALA A 260 17.29 19.19 17.17
N PHE A 261 18.05 18.71 16.19
CA PHE A 261 17.51 18.21 14.92
C PHE A 261 17.98 16.79 14.63
N TRP A 262 17.07 15.95 14.19
CA TRP A 262 17.37 14.64 13.63
C TRP A 262 17.15 14.69 12.12
N ILE A 263 18.17 14.30 11.35
CA ILE A 263 18.09 14.16 9.90
C ILE A 263 18.91 12.95 9.49
N ASP A 264 18.27 12.04 8.77
CA ASP A 264 18.79 10.71 8.45
C ASP A 264 20.26 10.69 7.99
N CYS A 265 20.64 11.59 7.10
CA CYS A 265 21.96 11.64 6.47
C CYS A 265 23.11 11.94 7.44
N PHE A 266 22.81 12.59 8.56
CA PHE A 266 23.80 12.93 9.58
C PHE A 266 23.62 12.07 10.83
N SER A 267 22.37 11.76 11.17
CA SER A 267 22.02 11.04 12.38
C SER A 267 22.15 9.52 12.27
N ILE A 268 22.08 8.96 11.06
CA ILE A 268 22.32 7.53 10.81
C ILE A 268 23.81 7.30 10.56
N PRO A 269 24.49 6.46 11.35
CA PRO A 269 25.89 6.15 11.12
C PRO A 269 26.10 5.45 9.77
N ALA A 270 27.24 5.74 9.15
CA ALA A 270 27.56 5.16 7.87
C ALA A 270 28.04 3.70 7.99
N GLU A 271 28.43 3.27 9.19
CA GLU A 271 28.90 1.91 9.48
C GLU A 271 27.76 0.88 9.36
N LYS A 272 27.99 -0.15 8.54
CA LYS A 272 26.97 -1.12 8.11
C LYS A 272 26.22 -1.89 9.21
N PRO A 273 26.76 -2.21 10.41
CA PRO A 273 25.92 -2.81 11.45
C PRO A 273 25.04 -1.79 12.17
N LEU A 274 25.53 -0.57 12.40
CA LEU A 274 24.78 0.47 13.11
C LEU A 274 23.65 1.04 12.25
N LYS A 275 23.87 1.17 10.93
CA LYS A 275 22.85 1.63 10.00
C LYS A 275 21.57 0.79 10.07
N GLY A 276 21.70 -0.55 10.07
CA GLY A 276 20.55 -1.45 10.16
C GLY A 276 19.75 -1.25 11.44
N ILE A 277 20.44 -1.18 12.59
CA ILE A 277 19.83 -0.93 13.90
C ILE A 277 19.03 0.38 13.90
N ILE A 278 19.55 1.47 13.32
CA ILE A 278 18.84 2.75 13.31
C ILE A 278 17.62 2.72 12.37
N LEU A 279 17.70 2.02 11.24
CA LEU A 279 16.56 1.85 10.33
C LEU A 279 15.43 1.04 10.97
N ASP A 280 15.79 0.03 11.76
CA ASP A 280 14.87 -0.74 12.58
C ASP A 280 14.18 0.16 13.64
N LEU A 281 14.90 1.12 14.21
CA LEU A 281 14.39 2.05 15.23
C LEU A 281 13.68 3.30 14.68
N LEU A 282 13.56 3.45 13.36
CA LEU A 282 13.12 4.70 12.74
C LEU A 282 11.75 5.19 13.24
N SER A 283 10.77 4.30 13.44
CA SER A 283 9.45 4.68 13.98
C SER A 283 9.54 5.30 15.38
N ASN A 284 10.43 4.77 16.22
CA ASN A 284 10.62 5.28 17.58
C ASN A 284 11.26 6.67 17.56
N ILE A 285 12.13 6.93 16.59
CA ILE A 285 12.70 8.26 16.38
C ILE A 285 11.56 9.25 16.04
N PHE A 286 10.76 8.95 15.02
CA PHE A 286 9.64 9.82 14.64
C PHE A 286 8.58 9.99 15.73
N SER A 287 8.29 8.94 16.50
CA SER A 287 7.38 8.98 17.66
C SER A 287 7.93 9.77 18.85
N ALA A 288 9.24 9.67 19.12
CA ALA A 288 9.90 10.40 20.18
C ALA A 288 10.13 11.89 19.85
N ALA A 289 10.18 12.25 18.57
CA ALA A 289 10.33 13.63 18.14
C ALA A 289 9.19 14.51 18.70
N HIS A 290 9.53 15.77 19.01
CA HIS A 290 8.54 16.75 19.45
C HIS A 290 7.61 17.11 18.28
N GLU A 291 8.20 17.32 17.11
CA GLU A 291 7.52 17.60 15.87
C GLU A 291 8.33 17.06 14.69
N VAL A 292 7.65 16.93 13.54
CA VAL A 292 8.26 16.53 12.29
C VAL A 292 8.04 17.60 11.25
N ILE A 293 9.12 18.11 10.68
CA ILE A 293 9.05 19.07 9.59
C ILE A 293 9.24 18.36 8.25
N VAL A 294 8.29 18.59 7.35
CA VAL A 294 8.32 18.12 5.97
C VAL A 294 8.55 19.32 5.04
N PRO A 295 9.80 19.57 4.64
CA PRO A 295 10.11 20.62 3.68
C PRO A 295 9.85 20.12 2.26
N LEU A 296 8.73 20.56 1.66
CA LEU A 296 8.33 20.19 0.31
C LEU A 296 9.23 20.84 -0.74
N GLY A 297 9.35 20.20 -1.90
CA GLY A 297 10.22 20.62 -3.00
C GLY A 297 9.74 21.88 -3.73
N LEU A 298 10.57 22.33 -4.69
CA LEU A 298 10.34 23.56 -5.47
C LEU A 298 9.00 23.59 -6.20
N ASN A 299 8.55 22.44 -6.70
CA ASN A 299 7.29 22.33 -7.43
C ASN A 299 6.09 22.67 -6.51
N SER A 300 6.18 22.37 -5.23
CA SER A 300 5.12 22.59 -4.23
C SER A 300 5.03 24.05 -3.73
N ARG A 301 5.85 24.98 -4.26
CA ARG A 301 5.94 26.37 -3.79
C ARG A 301 4.61 27.14 -3.89
N LYS A 302 3.81 26.84 -4.92
CA LYS A 302 2.47 27.46 -5.09
C LYS A 302 1.38 26.66 -4.38
N THR A 303 1.57 25.36 -4.23
CA THR A 303 0.65 24.43 -3.56
C THR A 303 0.44 24.81 -2.10
N LEU A 304 1.51 25.04 -1.33
CA LEU A 304 1.39 25.33 0.11
C LEU A 304 0.59 26.61 0.41
N PRO A 305 0.87 27.77 -0.22
CA PRO A 305 0.02 28.96 -0.07
C PRO A 305 -1.46 28.72 -0.39
N LEU A 306 -1.73 27.99 -1.49
CA LEU A 306 -3.10 27.67 -1.92
C LEU A 306 -3.82 26.82 -0.85
N LEU A 307 -3.18 25.76 -0.36
CA LEU A 307 -3.75 24.90 0.68
C LEU A 307 -3.83 25.62 2.04
N ALA A 308 -2.89 26.52 2.34
CA ALA A 308 -2.86 27.30 3.58
C ALA A 308 -3.93 28.40 3.64
N SER A 309 -4.38 28.87 2.48
CA SER A 309 -5.46 29.86 2.34
C SER A 309 -6.71 29.44 3.12
N LYS A 310 -7.42 30.44 3.66
CA LYS A 310 -8.74 30.25 4.29
C LYS A 310 -9.89 30.25 3.28
N SER A 311 -9.61 30.55 2.02
CA SER A 311 -10.63 30.56 0.96
C SER A 311 -11.17 29.16 0.70
N ASP A 312 -12.44 29.12 0.30
CA ASP A 312 -13.07 27.91 -0.19
C ASP A 312 -12.38 27.45 -1.49
N LEU A 313 -11.84 26.23 -1.48
CA LEU A 313 -11.14 25.66 -2.64
C LEU A 313 -12.10 25.37 -3.80
N SER A 314 -13.40 25.24 -3.55
CA SER A 314 -14.41 25.08 -4.61
C SER A 314 -14.49 26.29 -5.55
N THR A 315 -14.05 27.46 -5.07
CA THR A 315 -14.00 28.72 -5.84
C THR A 315 -12.67 28.96 -6.54
N THR A 316 -11.67 28.11 -6.29
CA THR A 316 -10.34 28.25 -6.88
C THR A 316 -10.37 27.88 -8.36
N PRO A 317 -9.72 28.65 -9.25
CA PRO A 317 -9.66 28.32 -10.67
C PRO A 317 -9.15 26.90 -10.89
N LEU A 318 -9.83 26.16 -11.78
CA LEU A 318 -9.50 24.76 -12.04
C LEU A 318 -8.02 24.53 -12.43
N PRO A 319 -7.38 25.38 -13.26
CA PRO A 319 -5.96 25.21 -13.58
C PRO A 319 -5.02 25.33 -12.38
N ASP A 320 -5.37 26.15 -11.38
CA ASP A 320 -4.56 26.32 -10.17
C ASP A 320 -4.66 25.10 -9.25
N LEU A 321 -5.88 24.54 -9.11
CA LEU A 321 -6.08 23.27 -8.41
C LEU A 321 -5.36 22.12 -9.11
N GLU A 322 -5.47 22.05 -10.44
CA GLU A 322 -4.81 21.02 -11.25
C GLU A 322 -3.29 21.07 -11.09
N SER A 323 -2.68 22.27 -11.19
CA SER A 323 -1.25 22.45 -10.96
C SER A 323 -0.86 22.00 -9.55
N ALA A 324 -1.58 22.45 -8.52
CA ALA A 324 -1.26 22.13 -7.13
C ALA A 324 -1.31 20.62 -6.85
N LEU A 325 -2.33 19.92 -7.37
CA LEU A 325 -2.47 18.48 -7.22
C LEU A 325 -1.40 17.72 -8.04
N GLN A 326 -1.06 18.18 -9.24
CA GLN A 326 0.03 17.57 -10.03
C GLN A 326 1.41 17.79 -9.38
N ASP A 327 1.66 18.96 -8.81
CA ASP A 327 2.89 19.27 -8.09
C ASP A 327 3.06 18.32 -6.89
N LEU A 328 1.99 18.07 -6.12
CA LEU A 328 2.00 17.06 -5.05
C LEU A 328 2.14 15.64 -5.59
N ASN A 329 1.52 15.32 -6.72
CA ASN A 329 1.62 14.00 -7.32
C ASN A 329 3.06 13.66 -7.77
N GLN A 330 3.84 14.70 -8.13
CA GLN A 330 5.25 14.59 -8.49
C GLN A 330 6.20 14.84 -7.31
N GLU A 331 5.67 15.16 -6.13
CA GLU A 331 6.50 15.39 -4.95
C GLU A 331 7.12 14.07 -4.48
N ALA A 332 8.45 14.05 -4.39
CA ALA A 332 9.16 12.83 -4.13
C ALA A 332 8.94 12.31 -2.71
N TRP A 333 8.74 13.23 -1.76
CA TRP A 333 8.26 12.86 -0.43
C TRP A 333 6.95 12.09 -0.53
N VAL A 334 5.92 12.64 -1.19
CA VAL A 334 4.61 11.99 -1.34
C VAL A 334 4.72 10.57 -1.91
N GLN A 335 5.58 10.40 -2.92
CA GLN A 335 5.84 9.11 -3.56
C GLN A 335 6.61 8.12 -2.68
N SER A 336 7.33 8.57 -1.67
CA SER A 336 8.24 7.73 -0.89
C SER A 336 7.50 6.69 -0.06
N ILE A 337 8.04 5.47 0.03
CA ILE A 337 7.55 4.47 0.98
C ILE A 337 7.70 4.93 2.44
N TRP A 338 8.80 5.64 2.73
CA TRP A 338 9.11 6.11 4.08
C TRP A 338 8.05 7.07 4.62
N THR A 339 7.42 7.85 3.75
CA THR A 339 6.37 8.80 4.12
C THR A 339 5.23 8.14 4.86
N TYR A 340 4.86 6.90 4.52
CA TYR A 340 3.77 6.21 5.21
C TYR A 340 4.12 5.94 6.68
N LYS A 341 5.26 5.28 6.92
CA LYS A 341 5.76 4.96 8.27
C LYS A 341 5.98 6.21 9.10
N GLU A 342 6.71 7.18 8.54
CA GLU A 342 7.01 8.43 9.23
C GLU A 342 5.68 9.09 9.63
N ALA A 343 4.76 9.21 8.67
CA ALA A 343 3.47 9.87 8.88
C ALA A 343 2.61 9.19 9.94
N LEU A 344 2.67 7.87 10.08
CA LEU A 344 1.91 7.17 11.11
C LEU A 344 2.57 7.20 12.48
N SER A 345 3.90 7.19 12.55
CA SER A 345 4.61 7.15 13.84
C SER A 345 4.72 8.52 14.52
N SER A 346 4.51 9.63 13.82
CA SER A 346 4.81 10.95 14.37
C SER A 346 3.64 11.61 15.10
N LYS A 347 3.93 12.33 16.19
CA LYS A 347 2.94 13.10 16.95
C LYS A 347 2.35 14.26 16.15
N GLN A 348 3.20 15.02 15.46
CA GLN A 348 2.80 16.22 14.72
C GLN A 348 3.62 16.40 13.46
N TYR A 349 2.96 16.86 12.38
CA TYR A 349 3.61 17.33 11.16
C TYR A 349 3.45 18.82 10.96
N ILE A 350 4.50 19.43 10.41
CA ILE A 350 4.48 20.78 9.86
C ILE A 350 5.06 20.73 8.44
N PHE A 351 4.22 21.07 7.46
CA PHE A 351 4.60 21.17 6.06
C PHE A 351 5.08 22.59 5.75
N THR A 352 6.24 22.70 5.10
CA THR A 352 6.96 23.96 4.84
C THR A 352 7.49 24.01 3.41
N ASP A 353 7.83 25.20 2.92
CA ASP A 353 8.44 25.38 1.59
C ASP A 353 9.95 25.41 1.73
N ARG A 354 10.62 24.33 1.30
CA ARG A 354 12.09 24.21 1.37
C ARG A 354 12.80 25.38 0.68
N SER A 355 12.18 25.91 -0.37
CA SER A 355 12.75 26.97 -1.20
C SER A 355 12.46 28.38 -0.69
N TRP A 356 11.70 28.50 0.41
CA TRP A 356 11.29 29.81 0.88
C TRP A 356 12.51 30.67 1.25
N LYS A 357 12.47 31.94 0.84
CA LYS A 357 13.44 32.97 1.16
C LYS A 357 12.68 34.19 1.61
N LYS A 358 12.86 34.62 2.86
CA LYS A 358 12.25 35.86 3.38
C LYS A 358 12.49 37.00 2.40
N THR A 359 11.43 37.48 1.74
CA THR A 359 11.52 38.66 0.87
C THR A 359 11.59 39.91 1.74
N ASN A 360 12.46 40.85 1.39
CA ASN A 360 12.58 42.16 2.07
C ASN A 360 11.37 43.07 1.84
N SER A 361 10.23 42.53 1.39
CA SER A 361 9.00 43.30 1.23
C SER A 361 8.45 43.68 2.61
N ALA A 362 8.17 44.97 2.80
CA ALA A 362 7.65 45.57 4.04
C ALA A 362 6.35 44.94 4.57
N THR A 363 5.70 44.06 3.80
CA THR A 363 4.48 43.34 4.16
C THR A 363 4.71 42.06 4.99
N GLY A 364 5.95 41.68 5.30
CA GLY A 364 6.24 40.69 6.36
C GLY A 364 5.52 39.35 6.21
N THR A 365 5.36 38.82 4.99
CA THR A 365 4.69 37.53 4.79
C THR A 365 5.48 36.40 5.45
N SER A 366 4.90 35.82 6.51
CA SER A 366 5.40 34.61 7.16
C SER A 366 5.40 33.44 6.18
N GLU A 367 6.35 32.50 6.35
CA GLU A 367 6.33 31.25 5.60
C GLU A 367 4.96 30.56 5.75
N PRO A 368 4.30 30.12 4.66
CA PRO A 368 3.09 29.34 4.79
C PRO A 368 3.42 28.00 5.43
N GLN A 369 2.89 27.77 6.63
CA GLN A 369 2.97 26.50 7.34
C GLN A 369 1.60 25.83 7.37
N LEU A 370 1.59 24.51 7.22
CA LEU A 370 0.40 23.69 7.41
C LEU A 370 0.68 22.61 8.44
N THR A 371 -0.14 22.57 9.49
CA THR A 371 -0.15 21.44 10.42
C THR A 371 -0.74 20.20 9.76
N ASP A 372 -0.45 19.03 10.32
CA ASP A 372 -0.86 17.72 9.83
C ASP A 372 -2.34 17.62 9.40
N LEU A 373 -3.27 17.82 10.32
CA LEU A 373 -4.71 17.68 10.10
C LEU A 373 -5.19 18.70 9.07
N LYS A 374 -4.62 19.91 9.10
CA LYS A 374 -4.97 20.96 8.13
C LYS A 374 -4.47 20.58 6.74
N PHE A 375 -3.25 20.05 6.61
CA PHE A 375 -2.69 19.65 5.33
C PHE A 375 -3.53 18.55 4.65
N PHE A 376 -3.76 17.43 5.34
CA PHE A 376 -4.53 16.31 4.78
C PHE A 376 -5.98 16.72 4.46
N LYS A 377 -6.63 17.47 5.36
CA LYS A 377 -7.99 17.98 5.11
C LYS A 377 -8.04 18.86 3.85
N ARG A 378 -7.08 19.78 3.68
CA ARG A 378 -7.06 20.70 2.54
C ARG A 378 -6.74 19.98 1.22
N ILE A 379 -5.96 18.90 1.25
CA ILE A 379 -5.77 18.02 0.09
C ILE A 379 -7.10 17.36 -0.30
N SER A 380 -7.83 16.76 0.65
CA SER A 380 -9.13 16.16 0.36
C SER A 380 -10.15 17.17 -0.16
N GLU A 381 -10.16 18.40 0.36
CA GLU A 381 -10.99 19.49 -0.16
C GLU A 381 -10.59 19.88 -1.60
N ALA A 382 -9.29 20.04 -1.87
CA ALA A 382 -8.78 20.35 -3.21
C ALA A 382 -9.13 19.25 -4.21
N LEU A 383 -8.90 17.99 -3.83
CA LEU A 383 -9.21 16.83 -4.66
C LEU A 383 -10.71 16.69 -4.91
N HIS A 384 -11.55 16.95 -3.89
CA HIS A 384 -13.00 16.95 -4.06
C HIS A 384 -13.48 18.06 -5.01
N ALA A 385 -12.98 19.28 -4.86
CA ALA A 385 -13.31 20.39 -5.75
C ALA A 385 -12.89 20.09 -7.20
N TYR A 386 -11.66 19.63 -7.39
CA TYR A 386 -11.10 19.28 -8.69
C TYR A 386 -11.88 18.14 -9.37
N THR A 387 -12.13 17.05 -8.64
CA THR A 387 -12.85 15.88 -9.17
C THR A 387 -14.30 16.18 -9.49
N SER A 388 -14.97 16.99 -8.67
CA SER A 388 -16.35 17.44 -8.93
C SER A 388 -16.42 18.27 -10.21
N ALA A 389 -15.49 19.21 -10.40
CA ALA A 389 -15.42 20.05 -11.60
C ALA A 389 -15.13 19.24 -12.87
N LYS A 390 -14.20 18.26 -12.81
CA LYS A 390 -13.84 17.39 -13.94
C LYS A 390 -14.82 16.21 -14.13
N LYS A 391 -15.76 16.00 -13.20
CA LYS A 391 -16.64 14.81 -13.11
C LYS A 391 -15.84 13.50 -13.04
N TRP A 392 -14.73 13.53 -12.32
CA TRP A 392 -13.85 12.37 -12.13
C TRP A 392 -14.37 11.46 -11.01
N THR A 393 -14.33 10.17 -11.30
CA THR A 393 -14.55 9.09 -10.34
C THR A 393 -13.29 8.83 -9.51
N ALA A 394 -13.38 7.93 -8.52
CA ALA A 394 -12.18 7.53 -7.76
C ALA A 394 -11.15 6.82 -8.65
N TYR A 395 -11.63 6.09 -9.67
CA TYR A 395 -10.78 5.41 -10.66
C TYR A 395 -10.00 6.40 -11.53
N ASP A 396 -10.62 7.52 -11.91
CA ASP A 396 -9.92 8.57 -12.67
C ASP A 396 -8.81 9.21 -11.83
N VAL A 397 -9.07 9.43 -10.53
CA VAL A 397 -8.05 9.94 -9.60
C VAL A 397 -6.91 8.94 -9.49
N ARG A 398 -7.20 7.66 -9.28
CA ARG A 398 -6.19 6.60 -9.21
C ARG A 398 -5.30 6.59 -10.46
N ALA A 399 -5.90 6.70 -11.64
CA ALA A 399 -5.18 6.65 -12.92
C ALA A 399 -4.33 7.91 -13.20
N ASN A 400 -4.74 9.09 -12.72
CA ASN A 400 -4.13 10.36 -13.11
C ASN A 400 -3.36 11.09 -11.98
N LEU A 401 -3.64 10.74 -10.72
CA LEU A 401 -3.13 11.37 -9.51
C LEU A 401 -2.82 10.30 -8.43
N SER A 402 -2.22 9.18 -8.83
CA SER A 402 -2.00 7.98 -7.99
C SER A 402 -1.31 8.27 -6.65
N ASN A 403 -0.32 9.17 -6.62
CA ASN A 403 0.44 9.48 -5.41
C ASN A 403 -0.35 10.40 -4.47
N VAL A 404 -1.15 11.32 -5.02
CA VAL A 404 -2.08 12.14 -4.22
C VAL A 404 -3.22 11.29 -3.68
N ASP A 405 -3.70 10.32 -4.45
CA ASP A 405 -4.67 9.32 -3.98
C ASP A 405 -4.10 8.53 -2.79
N ALA A 406 -2.84 8.09 -2.88
CA ALA A 406 -2.15 7.41 -1.77
C ALA A 406 -1.89 8.32 -0.57
N LEU A 407 -1.78 9.62 -0.80
CA LEU A 407 -1.65 10.62 0.25
C LEU A 407 -2.99 10.91 0.95
N GLU A 408 -4.10 10.91 0.21
CA GLU A 408 -5.45 10.99 0.79
C GLU A 408 -5.72 9.78 1.69
N ASP A 409 -5.41 8.56 1.22
CA ASP A 409 -5.53 7.34 2.03
C ASP A 409 -4.68 7.43 3.30
N LEU A 410 -3.42 7.89 3.20
CA LEU A 410 -2.58 8.12 4.38
C LEU A 410 -3.18 9.16 5.35
N GLY A 411 -3.86 10.18 4.83
CA GLY A 411 -4.53 11.18 5.66
C GLY A 411 -5.67 10.59 6.49
N LEU A 412 -6.45 9.68 5.91
CA LEU A 412 -7.43 8.88 6.65
C LEU A 412 -6.75 7.97 7.64
N ASP A 413 -5.66 7.36 7.18
CA ASP A 413 -4.97 6.37 7.98
C ASP A 413 -4.47 7.01 9.27
N ARG A 414 -3.96 8.24 9.17
CA ARG A 414 -3.53 9.07 10.29
C ARG A 414 -4.69 9.54 11.17
N GLN A 415 -5.85 9.89 10.60
CA GLN A 415 -7.01 10.36 11.37
C GLN A 415 -7.64 9.27 12.23
N GLN A 416 -7.64 8.02 11.75
CA GLN A 416 -8.23 6.89 12.47
C GLN A 416 -7.28 6.28 13.52
N ASN A 417 -5.99 6.60 13.48
CA ASN A 417 -4.96 5.98 14.32
C ASN A 417 -4.85 6.67 15.69
N GLU A 418 -5.93 6.67 16.49
CA GLU A 418 -5.88 7.18 17.88
C GLU A 418 -4.94 6.33 18.75
N GLU A 419 -4.86 5.03 18.49
CA GLU A 419 -3.85 4.12 19.02
C GLU A 419 -2.97 3.67 17.87
N SER A 420 -1.69 4.05 17.91
CA SER A 420 -0.75 3.69 16.86
C SER A 420 -0.73 2.15 16.68
N TYR A 421 -0.56 1.67 15.45
CA TYR A 421 -0.33 0.24 15.12
C TYR A 421 -1.53 -0.71 15.25
N THR A 422 -2.76 -0.19 15.35
CA THR A 422 -4.00 -1.00 15.34
C THR A 422 -4.47 -1.42 13.93
N ARG A 423 -3.70 -1.09 12.90
CA ARG A 423 -4.04 -1.37 11.49
C ARG A 423 -3.77 -2.81 11.11
N SER A 424 -4.61 -3.31 10.21
CA SER A 424 -4.33 -4.57 9.58
C SER A 424 -3.10 -4.47 8.69
N VAL A 425 -2.40 -5.59 8.56
CA VAL A 425 -1.24 -5.75 7.69
C VAL A 425 -1.67 -5.58 6.24
N PHE A 426 -2.86 -6.06 5.87
CA PHE A 426 -3.40 -5.88 4.53
C PHE A 426 -3.61 -4.40 4.15
N GLU A 427 -4.18 -3.59 5.05
CA GLU A 427 -4.31 -2.14 4.86
C GLU A 427 -2.94 -1.47 4.69
N SER A 428 -1.99 -1.84 5.55
CA SER A 428 -0.64 -1.30 5.48
C SER A 428 0.04 -1.64 4.14
N LEU A 429 -0.11 -2.88 3.66
CA LEU A 429 0.39 -3.31 2.35
C LEU A 429 -0.29 -2.52 1.21
N ALA A 430 -1.61 -2.38 1.23
CA ALA A 430 -2.36 -1.65 0.20
C ALA A 430 -1.95 -0.16 0.11
N SER A 431 -1.65 0.47 1.25
CA SER A 431 -1.14 1.85 1.32
C SER A 431 0.32 1.97 0.86
N LEU A 432 1.13 0.92 1.01
CA LEU A 432 2.54 0.89 0.62
C LEU A 432 2.76 0.53 -0.85
N ASP A 433 1.90 -0.29 -1.46
CA ASP A 433 2.05 -0.78 -2.84
C ASP A 433 2.17 0.33 -3.89
N ARG A 434 1.58 1.49 -3.63
CA ARG A 434 1.56 2.64 -4.54
C ARG A 434 2.75 3.58 -4.36
N ARG A 435 3.68 3.23 -3.48
CA ARG A 435 4.80 4.08 -3.12
C ARG A 435 6.08 3.57 -3.76
N TYR A 436 6.95 4.51 -4.10
CA TYR A 436 8.27 4.23 -4.60
C TYR A 436 9.15 3.58 -3.53
N VAL A 437 9.79 2.48 -3.93
CA VAL A 437 10.71 1.70 -3.10
C VAL A 437 12.02 1.56 -3.84
N GLU A 438 13.12 1.92 -3.19
CA GLU A 438 14.47 1.77 -3.77
C GLU A 438 15.01 0.34 -3.69
N SER A 439 14.62 -0.41 -2.65
CA SER A 439 15.02 -1.81 -2.47
C SER A 439 14.02 -2.58 -1.60
N ASP A 440 13.97 -3.90 -1.77
CA ASP A 440 13.09 -4.78 -0.99
C ASP A 440 13.31 -4.64 0.52
N LYS A 441 14.52 -4.35 0.98
CA LYS A 441 14.77 -4.08 2.41
C LYS A 441 14.06 -2.83 2.89
N ASN A 442 14.05 -1.76 2.09
CA ASN A 442 13.32 -0.54 2.38
C ASN A 442 11.81 -0.79 2.42
N PHE A 443 11.31 -1.74 1.61
CA PHE A 443 9.92 -2.20 1.69
C PHE A 443 9.58 -2.68 3.11
N PHE A 444 10.32 -3.66 3.62
CA PHE A 444 10.08 -4.23 4.93
C PHE A 444 10.30 -3.22 6.06
N TRP A 445 11.35 -2.40 5.99
CA TRP A 445 11.58 -1.35 6.99
C TRP A 445 10.47 -0.29 7.03
N GLY A 446 9.90 0.05 5.87
CA GLY A 446 8.71 0.89 5.77
C GLY A 446 7.49 0.20 6.38
N LEU A 447 7.31 -1.09 6.12
CA LEU A 447 6.18 -1.88 6.62
C LEU A 447 6.19 -2.09 8.14
N TYR A 448 7.32 -2.47 8.76
CA TYR A 448 7.36 -2.74 10.20
C TYR A 448 6.87 -1.57 11.04
N GLY A 449 7.34 -0.38 10.69
CA GLY A 449 6.98 0.82 11.40
C GLY A 449 5.54 1.27 11.20
N ALA A 450 4.79 0.63 10.30
CA ALA A 450 3.36 0.81 10.19
C ALA A 450 2.58 -0.23 11.02
N ILE A 451 3.15 -1.41 11.26
CA ILE A 451 2.42 -2.53 11.86
C ILE A 451 2.84 -2.87 13.30
N THR A 452 3.98 -2.39 13.83
CA THR A 452 4.39 -2.68 15.21
C THR A 452 5.23 -1.56 15.87
N GLU A 453 5.09 -1.43 17.19
CA GLU A 453 5.98 -0.66 18.08
C GLU A 453 7.19 -1.47 18.54
N ASP A 454 7.14 -2.80 18.39
CA ASP A 454 8.13 -3.70 18.95
C ASP A 454 9.50 -3.38 18.40
N GLN A 455 10.43 -3.09 19.32
CA GLN A 455 11.82 -2.88 18.98
C GLN A 455 12.39 -4.18 18.43
N ILE A 456 13.09 -4.08 17.29
CA ILE A 456 14.04 -5.12 16.91
C ILE A 456 15.20 -4.98 17.89
N PRO A 457 15.49 -6.00 18.71
CA PRO A 457 16.57 -5.92 19.68
C PRO A 457 17.87 -5.52 18.98
N ALA A 458 18.54 -4.48 19.46
CA ALA A 458 19.75 -3.96 18.82
C ALA A 458 20.90 -5.00 18.71
N ASN A 459 20.80 -6.11 19.46
CA ASN A 459 21.74 -7.24 19.41
C ASN A 459 21.40 -8.28 18.34
N LYS A 460 20.29 -8.15 17.61
CA LYS A 460 19.88 -8.98 16.47
C LYS A 460 19.40 -8.12 15.29
N PRO A 461 20.23 -7.22 14.75
CA PRO A 461 19.84 -6.47 13.56
C PRO A 461 19.64 -7.43 12.39
N HIS A 462 18.54 -7.26 11.66
CA HIS A 462 18.31 -8.08 10.47
C HIS A 462 19.26 -7.62 9.35
N SER A 463 20.20 -8.50 9.01
CA SER A 463 21.22 -8.25 8.00
C SER A 463 20.78 -8.71 6.61
N THR A 464 19.83 -9.65 6.55
CA THR A 464 19.33 -10.27 5.33
C THR A 464 17.85 -10.03 5.10
N LEU A 465 17.41 -10.14 3.84
CA LEU A 465 16.00 -10.04 3.48
C LEU A 465 15.16 -11.18 4.11
N SER A 466 15.75 -12.38 4.24
CA SER A 466 15.07 -13.53 4.84
C SER A 466 14.80 -13.35 6.33
N GLU A 467 15.71 -12.69 7.06
CA GLU A 467 15.52 -12.36 8.47
C GLU A 467 14.39 -11.34 8.68
N LEU A 468 14.35 -10.30 7.84
CA LEU A 468 13.22 -9.38 7.80
C LEU A 468 11.93 -10.19 7.54
N TYR A 469 11.93 -11.03 6.52
CA TYR A 469 10.76 -11.81 6.15
C TYR A 469 10.15 -12.65 7.27
N GLU A 470 10.98 -13.42 7.99
CA GLU A 470 10.48 -14.21 9.13
C GLU A 470 10.00 -13.32 10.27
N ARG A 471 10.70 -12.20 10.55
CA ARG A 471 10.24 -11.22 11.53
C ARG A 471 8.88 -10.64 11.17
N PHE A 472 8.61 -10.39 9.90
CA PHE A 472 7.32 -9.91 9.43
C PHE A 472 6.20 -10.87 9.82
N PHE A 473 6.38 -12.17 9.60
CA PHE A 473 5.39 -13.15 10.05
C PHE A 473 5.28 -13.23 11.57
N GLU A 474 6.39 -13.18 12.31
CA GLU A 474 6.34 -13.17 13.77
C GLU A 474 5.52 -12.00 14.32
N VAL A 475 5.71 -10.80 13.76
CA VAL A 475 4.95 -9.60 14.15
C VAL A 475 3.47 -9.77 13.82
N CYS A 476 3.15 -10.25 12.62
CA CYS A 476 1.77 -10.48 12.19
C CYS A 476 1.07 -11.54 13.06
N GLU A 477 1.73 -12.68 13.29
CA GLU A 477 1.24 -13.77 14.13
C GLU A 477 1.06 -13.31 15.59
N GLY A 478 2.00 -12.54 16.12
CA GLY A 478 1.93 -11.97 17.47
C GLY A 478 0.76 -11.00 17.65
N LYS A 479 0.42 -10.24 16.60
CA LYS A 479 -0.77 -9.37 16.55
C LYS A 479 -2.08 -10.11 16.29
N ASN A 480 -2.03 -11.42 16.07
CA ASN A 480 -3.16 -12.21 15.59
C ASN A 480 -3.77 -11.64 14.29
N ASP A 481 -2.92 -11.15 13.38
CA ASP A 481 -3.32 -10.67 12.07
C ASP A 481 -2.64 -11.46 10.95
N TYR A 482 -3.38 -12.40 10.39
CA TYR A 482 -2.97 -13.26 9.30
C TYR A 482 -3.26 -12.65 7.92
N SER A 483 -3.64 -11.37 7.84
CA SER A 483 -4.05 -10.76 6.57
C SER A 483 -2.90 -10.63 5.54
N PHE A 484 -1.65 -10.84 5.96
CA PHE A 484 -0.48 -11.00 5.09
C PHE A 484 -0.59 -12.16 4.07
N VAL A 485 -1.52 -13.10 4.26
CA VAL A 485 -1.75 -14.18 3.30
C VAL A 485 -2.52 -13.72 2.07
N TYR A 486 -3.10 -12.53 2.08
CA TYR A 486 -3.86 -11.96 0.96
C TYR A 486 -2.97 -11.10 0.07
N THR A 487 -2.02 -11.75 -0.59
CA THR A 487 -0.98 -11.09 -1.39
C THR A 487 -0.80 -11.74 -2.74
N THR A 488 -0.24 -11.00 -3.70
CA THR A 488 0.05 -11.50 -5.07
C THR A 488 1.28 -12.41 -5.14
N ALA A 489 2.13 -12.41 -4.11
CA ALA A 489 3.35 -13.21 -4.06
C ALA A 489 3.09 -14.72 -4.20
N GLU A 490 4.03 -15.46 -4.76
CA GLU A 490 3.92 -16.92 -4.80
C GLU A 490 3.86 -17.53 -3.39
N ARG A 491 3.29 -18.74 -3.26
CA ARG A 491 3.19 -19.42 -1.96
C ARG A 491 4.40 -20.31 -1.68
N GLN A 492 4.76 -20.44 -0.40
CA GLN A 492 5.83 -21.35 0.01
C GLN A 492 5.44 -22.81 -0.19
N THR A 493 6.42 -23.65 -0.44
CA THR A 493 6.24 -25.11 -0.57
C THR A 493 6.56 -25.86 0.72
N VAL A 494 6.92 -25.14 1.79
CA VAL A 494 7.25 -25.71 3.10
C VAL A 494 5.96 -26.18 3.78
N ALA A 495 5.96 -27.40 4.31
CA ALA A 495 4.81 -27.97 5.01
C ALA A 495 4.35 -27.06 6.15
N GLY A 496 3.03 -26.81 6.24
CA GLY A 496 2.44 -25.91 7.22
C GLY A 496 2.61 -24.41 6.93
N LYS A 497 3.37 -24.03 5.88
CA LYS A 497 3.49 -22.66 5.36
C LYS A 497 2.92 -22.53 3.94
N GLY A 498 2.09 -23.47 3.49
CA GLY A 498 1.56 -23.52 2.11
C GLY A 498 0.73 -22.32 1.66
N VAL A 499 0.33 -21.45 2.59
CA VAL A 499 -0.37 -20.19 2.32
C VAL A 499 0.45 -18.94 2.60
N TYR A 500 1.65 -19.11 3.15
CA TYR A 500 2.57 -18.00 3.39
C TYR A 500 3.14 -17.56 2.04
N PRO A 501 3.29 -16.24 1.82
CA PRO A 501 4.00 -15.77 0.64
C PRO A 501 5.47 -16.22 0.69
N LYS A 502 6.14 -16.33 -0.46
CA LYS A 502 7.59 -16.53 -0.58
C LYS A 502 8.36 -15.23 -0.28
N PRO A 503 9.60 -15.31 0.23
CA PRO A 503 10.46 -14.15 0.42
C PRO A 503 10.62 -13.31 -0.86
N GLY A 504 10.43 -12.00 -0.73
CA GLY A 504 10.46 -11.01 -1.82
C GLY A 504 9.54 -9.83 -1.51
N PRO A 505 9.36 -8.87 -2.45
CA PRO A 505 8.33 -7.86 -2.34
C PRO A 505 6.95 -8.52 -2.20
N ILE A 506 6.25 -8.20 -1.12
CA ILE A 506 4.90 -8.67 -0.87
C ILE A 506 3.94 -7.55 -1.23
N HIS A 507 3.17 -7.72 -2.29
CA HIS A 507 2.11 -6.77 -2.65
C HIS A 507 0.74 -7.27 -2.21
N SER A 508 -0.12 -6.36 -1.79
CA SER A 508 -1.52 -6.68 -1.49
C SER A 508 -2.22 -7.19 -2.75
N LEU A 509 -3.26 -8.01 -2.59
CA LEU A 509 -4.08 -8.45 -3.73
C LEU A 509 -4.71 -7.31 -4.51
N LEU A 510 -4.95 -6.20 -3.81
CA LEU A 510 -5.61 -5.02 -4.34
C LEU A 510 -5.20 -3.82 -3.50
N SER A 511 -4.56 -2.84 -4.12
CA SER A 511 -4.05 -1.64 -3.44
C SER A 511 -5.16 -0.61 -3.21
N TRP A 512 -6.31 -1.04 -2.71
CA TRP A 512 -7.50 -0.23 -2.47
C TRP A 512 -7.82 -0.13 -0.99
N ALA A 513 -8.32 1.03 -0.55
CA ALA A 513 -8.73 1.23 0.84
C ALA A 513 -9.75 0.16 1.27
N THR A 514 -9.52 -0.44 2.43
CA THR A 514 -10.40 -1.45 3.01
C THR A 514 -11.10 -0.92 4.23
N ASP A 515 -12.27 -1.46 4.50
CA ASP A 515 -13.00 -1.25 5.75
C ASP A 515 -12.84 -2.55 6.55
N ALA A 516 -11.69 -2.71 7.19
CA ALA A 516 -11.28 -4.02 7.69
C ALA A 516 -10.70 -3.97 9.10
N ASN A 517 -11.04 -5.01 9.86
CA ASN A 517 -10.28 -5.38 11.05
C ASN A 517 -9.13 -6.31 10.64
N TYR A 518 -8.49 -6.97 11.60
CA TYR A 518 -7.54 -8.03 11.31
C TYR A 518 -8.21 -9.25 10.66
N GLN A 519 -7.45 -10.01 9.87
CA GLN A 519 -7.80 -11.41 9.62
C GLN A 519 -7.29 -12.23 10.79
N THR A 520 -8.16 -12.61 11.72
CA THR A 520 -7.73 -13.39 12.89
C THR A 520 -7.53 -14.86 12.53
N GLY A 521 -6.75 -15.55 13.35
CA GLY A 521 -6.55 -16.97 13.18
C GLY A 521 -5.65 -17.61 14.23
N THR A 522 -5.22 -18.83 13.98
CA THR A 522 -4.30 -19.52 14.86
C THR A 522 -3.38 -20.41 14.05
N ARG A 523 -2.07 -20.30 14.31
CA ARG A 523 -1.07 -21.21 13.77
C ARG A 523 -1.22 -22.61 14.35
N THR A 524 -1.16 -23.61 13.49
CA THR A 524 -1.23 -25.03 13.86
C THR A 524 -0.02 -25.77 13.28
N PRO A 525 0.31 -26.98 13.77
CA PRO A 525 1.37 -27.78 13.16
C PRO A 525 1.12 -28.14 11.69
N LYS A 526 -0.14 -28.11 11.24
CA LYS A 526 -0.55 -28.49 9.88
C LYS A 526 -0.66 -27.30 8.92
N GLY A 527 -0.60 -26.06 9.41
CA GLY A 527 -0.98 -24.89 8.63
C GLY A 527 -1.55 -23.77 9.50
N ILE A 528 -2.32 -22.86 8.92
CA ILE A 528 -3.01 -21.81 9.69
C ILE A 528 -4.52 -22.04 9.67
N LYS A 529 -5.17 -21.80 10.79
CA LYS A 529 -6.62 -21.78 10.88
C LYS A 529 -7.07 -20.32 10.84
N LEU A 530 -7.69 -19.89 9.74
CA LEU A 530 -8.22 -18.53 9.61
C LEU A 530 -9.65 -18.49 10.12
N ASP A 531 -9.98 -17.51 10.96
CA ASP A 531 -11.34 -17.30 11.43
C ASP A 531 -12.16 -16.48 10.43
N GLY A 532 -13.48 -16.44 10.60
CA GLY A 532 -14.31 -15.55 9.79
C GLY A 532 -14.24 -15.82 8.29
N MET A 533 -14.15 -17.09 7.87
CA MET A 533 -14.11 -17.47 6.47
C MET A 533 -15.48 -17.98 6.01
N VAL A 534 -15.99 -17.46 4.90
CA VAL A 534 -17.22 -17.92 4.25
C VAL A 534 -16.85 -18.88 3.12
N THR A 535 -17.41 -20.09 3.13
CA THR A 535 -17.21 -21.08 2.07
C THR A 535 -18.31 -20.96 1.03
N LEU A 536 -17.94 -20.70 -0.22
CA LEU A 536 -18.84 -20.57 -1.37
C LEU A 536 -18.58 -21.71 -2.36
N GLN A 537 -19.65 -22.28 -2.89
CA GLN A 537 -19.57 -23.34 -3.89
C GLN A 537 -19.60 -22.73 -5.31
N PRO A 538 -18.76 -23.23 -6.23
CA PRO A 538 -18.84 -22.86 -7.64
C PRO A 538 -20.19 -23.20 -8.25
N THR A 539 -20.68 -22.32 -9.11
CA THR A 539 -21.89 -22.50 -9.90
C THR A 539 -21.59 -22.32 -11.38
N THR A 540 -22.48 -22.81 -12.25
CA THR A 540 -22.38 -22.62 -13.70
C THR A 540 -22.93 -21.28 -14.17
N ALA A 541 -23.71 -20.60 -13.32
CA ALA A 541 -24.31 -19.30 -13.57
C ALA A 541 -24.26 -18.45 -12.30
N LEU A 542 -24.20 -17.13 -12.48
CA LEU A 542 -24.18 -16.17 -11.39
C LEU A 542 -25.55 -16.13 -10.71
N GLY A 543 -25.60 -16.37 -9.40
CA GLY A 543 -26.85 -16.31 -8.65
C GLY A 543 -27.48 -14.92 -8.66
N GLN A 544 -28.80 -14.87 -8.49
CA GLN A 544 -29.55 -13.61 -8.52
C GLN A 544 -29.09 -12.62 -7.44
N ARG A 545 -28.65 -13.13 -6.28
CA ARG A 545 -28.12 -12.29 -5.19
C ARG A 545 -26.82 -11.61 -5.61
N GLY A 546 -25.84 -12.38 -6.11
CA GLY A 546 -24.58 -11.84 -6.62
C GLY A 546 -24.79 -10.85 -7.77
N LYS A 547 -25.70 -11.18 -8.71
CA LYS A 547 -26.04 -10.29 -9.84
C LYS A 547 -26.62 -8.96 -9.37
N LYS A 548 -27.59 -8.98 -8.44
CA LYS A 548 -28.18 -7.76 -7.87
C LYS A 548 -27.14 -6.91 -7.14
N PHE A 549 -26.25 -7.55 -6.37
CA PHE A 549 -25.18 -6.86 -5.66
C PHE A 549 -24.24 -6.14 -6.64
N ILE A 550 -23.72 -6.86 -7.64
CA ILE A 550 -22.78 -6.33 -8.63
C ILE A 550 -23.43 -5.21 -9.45
N GLN A 551 -24.70 -5.34 -9.83
CA GLN A 551 -25.44 -4.28 -10.54
C GLN A 551 -25.64 -3.04 -9.66
N SER A 552 -25.90 -3.21 -8.36
CA SER A 552 -25.98 -2.11 -7.40
C SER A 552 -24.64 -1.38 -7.27
N TRP A 553 -23.54 -2.14 -7.16
CA TRP A 553 -22.19 -1.59 -7.21
C TRP A 553 -21.92 -0.87 -8.53
N PHE A 554 -22.40 -1.40 -9.66
CA PHE A 554 -22.27 -0.72 -10.95
C PHE A 554 -22.97 0.65 -10.98
N ALA A 555 -24.09 0.78 -10.28
CA ALA A 555 -24.82 2.03 -10.16
C ALA A 555 -24.16 3.03 -9.18
N SER A 556 -23.17 2.62 -8.37
CA SER A 556 -22.60 3.46 -7.32
C SER A 556 -21.49 4.43 -7.79
N GLY A 557 -21.21 4.48 -9.10
CA GLY A 557 -20.27 5.44 -9.69
C GLY A 557 -18.99 4.81 -10.26
N VAL A 558 -19.04 3.53 -10.64
CA VAL A 558 -18.01 2.93 -11.50
C VAL A 558 -18.11 3.47 -12.94
N PRO A 559 -17.03 3.41 -13.72
CA PRO A 559 -17.03 3.79 -15.13
C PRO A 559 -18.11 3.06 -15.93
N ALA A 560 -18.71 3.79 -16.89
CA ALA A 560 -19.76 3.27 -17.76
C ALA A 560 -19.19 2.29 -18.80
N ILE A 561 -18.94 1.06 -18.35
CA ILE A 561 -18.55 -0.07 -19.20
C ILE A 561 -19.82 -0.80 -19.60
N THR A 562 -19.99 -1.10 -20.90
CA THR A 562 -21.15 -1.82 -21.41
C THR A 562 -21.08 -3.30 -21.06
N ASP A 563 -22.21 -3.88 -20.66
CA ASP A 563 -22.39 -5.33 -20.57
C ASP A 563 -23.70 -5.74 -21.23
N ASP A 564 -23.77 -6.95 -21.78
CA ASP A 564 -24.98 -7.49 -22.42
C ASP A 564 -25.91 -8.22 -21.42
N GLY A 565 -25.62 -8.10 -20.12
CA GLY A 565 -26.35 -8.78 -19.06
C GLY A 565 -26.05 -10.28 -18.90
N SER A 566 -25.23 -10.88 -19.77
CA SER A 566 -24.73 -12.23 -19.58
C SER A 566 -23.68 -12.28 -18.46
N ASP A 567 -23.60 -13.42 -17.76
CA ASP A 567 -22.69 -13.57 -16.62
C ASP A 567 -21.22 -13.37 -17.03
N GLY A 568 -20.85 -13.83 -18.23
CA GLY A 568 -19.51 -13.62 -18.78
C GLY A 568 -19.23 -12.15 -19.11
N SER A 569 -20.22 -11.39 -19.60
CA SER A 569 -20.05 -9.96 -19.83
C SER A 569 -19.97 -9.18 -18.52
N ILE A 570 -20.77 -9.55 -17.52
CA ILE A 570 -20.71 -8.97 -16.17
C ILE A 570 -19.32 -9.23 -15.57
N ALA A 571 -18.82 -10.47 -15.61
CA ALA A 571 -17.51 -10.84 -15.08
C ALA A 571 -16.37 -10.05 -15.76
N ARG A 572 -16.39 -9.93 -17.09
CA ARG A 572 -15.41 -9.11 -17.82
C ARG A 572 -15.43 -7.64 -17.41
N LYS A 573 -16.63 -7.07 -17.21
CA LYS A 573 -16.77 -5.71 -16.73
C LYS A 573 -16.25 -5.53 -15.31
N VAL A 574 -16.55 -6.47 -14.40
CA VAL A 574 -15.98 -6.48 -13.04
C VAL A 574 -14.45 -6.51 -13.12
N LEU A 575 -13.88 -7.42 -13.92
CA LEU A 575 -12.43 -7.52 -14.08
C LEU A 575 -11.81 -6.24 -14.65
N GLN A 576 -12.44 -5.60 -15.63
CA GLN A 576 -11.98 -4.32 -16.15
C GLN A 576 -11.93 -3.25 -15.05
N ILE A 577 -12.93 -3.18 -14.18
CA ILE A 577 -12.94 -2.26 -13.04
C ILE A 577 -11.84 -2.62 -12.04
N LEU A 578 -11.67 -3.91 -11.71
CA LEU A 578 -10.60 -4.37 -10.82
C LEU A 578 -9.21 -4.00 -11.36
N ARG A 579 -8.99 -4.09 -12.67
CA ARG A 579 -7.75 -3.67 -13.33
C ARG A 579 -7.50 -2.17 -13.24
N MET A 580 -8.54 -1.34 -13.17
CA MET A 580 -8.40 0.10 -12.95
C MET A 580 -7.96 0.45 -11.52
N ILE A 581 -7.99 -0.53 -10.60
CA ILE A 581 -7.50 -0.41 -9.22
C ILE A 581 -6.38 -1.41 -8.95
N ASP A 582 -5.56 -1.64 -9.98
CA ASP A 582 -4.27 -2.35 -9.92
C ASP A 582 -4.38 -3.88 -9.68
N TYR A 583 -5.54 -4.49 -9.87
CA TYR A 583 -5.65 -5.95 -9.85
C TYR A 583 -4.94 -6.58 -11.07
N SER A 584 -4.02 -7.50 -10.79
CA SER A 584 -3.16 -8.16 -11.79
C SER A 584 -3.40 -9.67 -11.96
N GLY A 585 -4.46 -10.21 -11.36
CA GLY A 585 -4.75 -11.65 -11.41
C GLY A 585 -5.36 -12.14 -12.72
N SER A 586 -5.87 -13.37 -12.69
CA SER A 586 -6.35 -14.12 -13.85
C SER A 586 -7.58 -13.50 -14.52
N GLU A 587 -7.72 -13.75 -15.83
CA GLU A 587 -8.96 -13.48 -16.57
C GLU A 587 -10.03 -14.55 -16.34
N GLU A 588 -9.61 -15.75 -15.91
CA GLU A 588 -10.53 -16.78 -15.48
C GLU A 588 -11.20 -16.37 -14.18
N PHE A 589 -12.47 -16.71 -14.04
CA PHE A 589 -13.26 -16.40 -12.86
C PHE A 589 -14.12 -17.60 -12.47
N VAL A 590 -14.51 -17.63 -11.20
CA VAL A 590 -15.42 -18.64 -10.65
C VAL A 590 -16.71 -17.95 -10.24
N LEU A 591 -17.83 -18.38 -10.82
CA LEU A 591 -19.16 -17.90 -10.45
C LEU A 591 -19.65 -18.60 -9.19
N THR A 592 -20.37 -17.88 -8.35
CA THR A 592 -21.09 -18.42 -7.19
C THR A 592 -22.50 -17.85 -7.14
N ASP A 593 -23.33 -18.33 -6.20
CA ASP A 593 -24.65 -17.74 -5.98
C ASP A 593 -24.58 -16.28 -5.46
N ASP A 594 -23.49 -15.95 -4.80
CA ASP A 594 -23.30 -14.70 -4.05
C ASP A 594 -22.41 -13.68 -4.78
N GLY A 595 -21.68 -14.08 -5.83
CA GLY A 595 -20.77 -13.19 -6.54
C GLY A 595 -19.83 -13.89 -7.52
N ILE A 596 -18.71 -13.22 -7.79
CA ILE A 596 -17.68 -13.67 -8.74
C ILE A 596 -16.32 -13.63 -8.05
N PHE A 597 -15.56 -14.71 -8.14
CA PHE A 597 -14.20 -14.79 -7.63
C PHE A 597 -13.18 -14.73 -8.77
N PHE A 598 -12.18 -13.85 -8.63
CA PHE A 598 -11.06 -13.68 -9.55
C PHE A 598 -9.78 -14.17 -8.85
N PRO A 599 -9.27 -15.36 -9.17
CA PRO A 599 -8.03 -15.89 -8.61
C PRO A 599 -6.79 -15.22 -9.24
N GLN A 600 -5.69 -15.13 -8.49
CA GLN A 600 -4.41 -14.61 -8.98
C GLN A 600 -3.83 -15.41 -10.16
N ARG A 601 -4.17 -16.70 -10.24
CA ARG A 601 -3.83 -17.56 -11.38
C ARG A 601 -5.01 -18.45 -11.75
N PRO A 602 -5.09 -18.97 -12.98
CA PRO A 602 -6.10 -19.94 -13.41
C PRO A 602 -6.35 -21.06 -12.39
N VAL A 603 -7.62 -21.36 -12.14
CA VAL A 603 -8.07 -22.45 -11.27
C VAL A 603 -9.16 -23.25 -11.96
N GLY A 604 -9.15 -24.57 -11.76
CA GLY A 604 -10.17 -25.44 -12.34
C GLY A 604 -11.58 -25.14 -11.80
N PRO A 605 -12.64 -25.52 -12.53
CA PRO A 605 -14.04 -25.20 -12.20
C PRO A 605 -14.56 -25.85 -10.91
N LYS A 606 -13.78 -26.76 -10.32
CA LYS A 606 -14.11 -27.48 -9.08
C LYS A 606 -13.50 -26.85 -7.82
N ALA A 607 -12.86 -25.68 -7.95
CA ALA A 607 -12.19 -25.04 -6.82
C ALA A 607 -13.22 -24.48 -5.82
N THR A 608 -13.17 -24.88 -4.56
CA THR A 608 -14.03 -24.29 -3.52
C THR A 608 -13.52 -22.88 -3.18
N ILE A 609 -14.42 -21.91 -3.08
CA ILE A 609 -14.04 -20.52 -2.79
C ILE A 609 -14.18 -20.25 -1.29
N LEU A 610 -13.17 -19.64 -0.69
CA LEU A 610 -13.10 -19.26 0.71
C LEU A 610 -12.91 -17.75 0.77
N VAL A 611 -13.84 -16.99 1.33
CA VAL A 611 -13.82 -15.53 1.34
C VAL A 611 -13.71 -15.02 2.78
N ALA A 612 -12.84 -14.03 3.02
CA ALA A 612 -12.75 -13.40 4.34
C ALA A 612 -14.02 -12.58 4.62
N SER A 613 -14.58 -12.70 5.83
CA SER A 613 -15.71 -11.88 6.29
C SER A 613 -15.28 -10.71 7.19
N GLN A 614 -14.04 -10.78 7.69
CA GLN A 614 -13.44 -9.78 8.59
C GLN A 614 -12.71 -8.67 7.84
N LEU A 615 -12.28 -8.96 6.61
CA LEU A 615 -11.74 -8.00 5.65
C LEU A 615 -12.81 -7.70 4.60
N GLY A 616 -12.83 -6.47 4.08
CA GLY A 616 -13.77 -6.11 3.02
C GLY A 616 -13.43 -4.83 2.30
N TRP A 617 -13.79 -4.81 1.02
CA TRP A 617 -13.97 -3.60 0.23
C TRP A 617 -15.46 -3.30 0.09
N ALA A 618 -15.77 -2.13 -0.46
CA ALA A 618 -17.15 -1.75 -0.76
C ALA A 618 -17.88 -2.70 -1.72
N PHE A 619 -17.14 -3.52 -2.47
CA PHE A 619 -17.67 -4.42 -3.50
C PHE A 619 -17.40 -5.90 -3.23
N GLY A 620 -16.72 -6.25 -2.12
CA GLY A 620 -16.38 -7.64 -1.86
C GLY A 620 -15.25 -7.81 -0.85
N SER A 621 -14.41 -8.83 -1.01
CA SER A 621 -13.38 -9.18 -0.02
C SER A 621 -12.28 -10.07 -0.61
N PRO A 622 -11.06 -10.07 -0.06
CA PRO A 622 -10.06 -11.06 -0.43
C PRO A 622 -10.47 -12.49 -0.05
N GLY A 623 -9.91 -13.47 -0.73
CA GLY A 623 -10.18 -14.87 -0.46
C GLY A 623 -9.21 -15.82 -1.16
N PHE A 624 -9.56 -17.11 -1.15
CA PHE A 624 -8.82 -18.20 -1.76
C PHE A 624 -9.72 -19.11 -2.57
N ALA A 625 -9.23 -19.54 -3.73
CA ALA A 625 -9.70 -20.76 -4.37
C ALA A 625 -8.89 -21.94 -3.82
N LYS A 626 -9.56 -22.86 -3.14
CA LYS A 626 -9.03 -24.15 -2.70
C LYS A 626 -9.14 -25.16 -3.84
N VAL A 627 -7.99 -25.52 -4.40
CA VAL A 627 -7.86 -26.54 -5.45
C VAL A 627 -7.38 -27.83 -4.81
N GLN A 628 -8.18 -28.90 -4.90
CA GLN A 628 -7.78 -30.22 -4.43
C GLN A 628 -7.22 -31.03 -5.60
N ASP A 629 -6.00 -31.55 -5.43
CA ASP A 629 -5.37 -32.49 -6.36
C ASP A 629 -4.87 -33.74 -5.60
N ALA A 630 -4.15 -34.61 -6.31
CA ALA A 630 -3.60 -35.85 -5.76
C ALA A 630 -2.50 -35.60 -4.70
N THR A 631 -1.86 -34.43 -4.72
CA THR A 631 -0.76 -34.04 -3.83
C THR A 631 -1.24 -33.29 -2.59
N GLY A 632 -2.44 -32.68 -2.65
CA GLY A 632 -3.04 -32.01 -1.51
C GLY A 632 -3.99 -30.89 -1.91
N ALA A 633 -4.24 -30.00 -0.96
CA ALA A 633 -4.96 -28.76 -1.21
C ALA A 633 -3.95 -27.65 -1.53
N THR A 634 -4.16 -26.95 -2.64
CA THR A 634 -3.46 -25.71 -2.95
C THR A 634 -4.41 -24.53 -2.82
N TYR A 635 -3.95 -23.43 -2.24
CA TYR A 635 -4.74 -22.23 -2.04
C TYR A 635 -4.25 -21.12 -2.95
N VAL A 636 -5.12 -20.68 -3.86
CA VAL A 636 -4.83 -19.60 -4.80
C VAL A 636 -5.55 -18.34 -4.32
N PRO A 637 -4.84 -17.29 -3.90
CA PRO A 637 -5.48 -16.07 -3.43
C PRO A 637 -6.23 -15.36 -4.58
N GLY A 638 -7.19 -14.52 -4.24
CA GLY A 638 -7.97 -13.79 -5.22
C GLY A 638 -8.93 -12.77 -4.62
N VAL A 639 -9.62 -12.08 -5.50
CA VAL A 639 -10.60 -11.04 -5.17
C VAL A 639 -12.00 -11.62 -5.38
N PHE A 640 -12.82 -11.62 -4.33
CA PHE A 640 -14.24 -11.88 -4.46
C PHE A 640 -14.99 -10.54 -4.63
N VAL A 641 -15.90 -10.48 -5.59
CA VAL A 641 -16.82 -9.36 -5.79
C VAL A 641 -18.24 -9.87 -5.65
N GLY A 642 -18.96 -9.43 -4.62
CA GLY A 642 -20.27 -9.97 -4.29
C GLY A 642 -20.70 -9.75 -2.84
N HIS A 643 -21.85 -10.32 -2.50
CA HIS A 643 -22.41 -10.28 -1.15
C HIS A 643 -21.74 -11.31 -0.25
N ILE A 644 -21.36 -10.93 0.97
CA ILE A 644 -20.71 -11.82 1.95
C ILE A 644 -21.64 -12.01 3.14
N ALA A 645 -22.18 -13.22 3.28
CA ALA A 645 -23.02 -13.62 4.40
C ALA A 645 -22.17 -13.85 5.66
N LYS A 646 -21.87 -12.78 6.41
CA LYS A 646 -20.98 -12.80 7.59
C LYS A 646 -21.47 -13.75 8.69
N ASP A 647 -22.77 -13.99 8.77
CA ASP A 647 -23.42 -14.97 9.67
C ASP A 647 -23.02 -16.42 9.39
N LYS A 648 -22.55 -16.71 8.17
CA LYS A 648 -22.06 -18.04 7.76
C LYS A 648 -20.56 -18.22 7.94
N ALA A 649 -19.87 -17.21 8.47
CA ALA A 649 -18.43 -17.26 8.59
C ALA A 649 -18.02 -18.27 9.67
N ALA A 650 -17.02 -19.10 9.34
CA ALA A 650 -16.49 -20.12 10.22
C ALA A 650 -14.97 -20.16 10.13
N ALA A 651 -14.33 -20.82 11.08
CA ALA A 651 -12.89 -20.98 11.03
C ALA A 651 -12.49 -22.12 10.08
N VAL A 652 -11.53 -21.87 9.19
CA VAL A 652 -11.08 -22.80 8.15
C VAL A 652 -9.59 -23.08 8.30
N LEU A 653 -9.24 -24.36 8.38
CA LEU A 653 -7.85 -24.81 8.37
C LEU A 653 -7.30 -24.80 6.94
N MET A 654 -6.24 -24.03 6.73
CA MET A 654 -5.46 -23.96 5.51
C MET A 654 -4.16 -24.75 5.70
N SER A 655 -4.18 -26.01 5.26
CA SER A 655 -3.09 -26.99 5.41
C SER A 655 -2.16 -27.07 4.21
#